data_AF-A0A2P5IAZ1-F1
#
_entry.id   AF-A0A2P5IAZ1-F1
#
_cell.length_a   1.000
_cell.length_b   1.000
_cell.length_c   1.000
_cell.angle_alpha   90.00
_cell.angle_beta   90.00
_cell.angle_gamma   90.00
#
_symmetry.space_group_name_H-M   'P 1'
#
loop_
_entity.id
_entity.type
_entity.pdbx_description
1 polymer ?
#
loop_
_entity_poly.entity_id
_entity_poly.type
_entity_poly.pdbx_seq_one_letter_code
_entity_poly.pdbx_strand_id
1 'polypeptide(L)'
;MMQFGAVLLLLAGLFLRLAASESSAEFVQRHQEARSADGLAPLYGLEARSRFPDVYIVSFHDGYTQQQHFSSIGMDLSDSPWFQSFSYGYRAKLDENILNSHVRMDPGVLFVDTDGPLEPIRPVQSLDNDFVDAELQKRYAMDVDTNQAPYGLQMTSSLQKLQTPVEDDGQYQYVQGAGRGVNVYALDSGIRTSHVLFGGRATHMGGGSSTDKSRYTDEINDGIDGHGTHIAGTIGARKYGVAPHANLISVKVLGNGSSHSRVGQAFIDVAAEHRANKERDHSGAPWAFRGSVINVSLGWYREEQRENVHRHLVAAVEEGIPVFVSAGNNRQDLDKIGFYPCSYPETVCVGAVDNNYTFTDYSNYGKIVEYLGPGTLVLSLWSRNDEDLMWLSGTSQACPHAAGAAAIFASWQGLINNQAPDYVKTNSLENIISGVPDGTGTRLINTGIQSSRKWWWEPFRYAGRYPASNHNGFVVPDRELNDLVAPTGEISVASATPLSGIDIGSYTSMQTITVPEVTGLTTETGVATWEPSVVEETPSISVPTETATPAPPAGGETGQQIALVLNMSLHADLDVDGWERLIGYDSNKISVLLADIPNGDFRSADGDWKKLINAGNSSGKYIIGYVDTGYLGASEQLSATRLGSIDLADWAAQIENDVDLWYRLYGGEHGLGGIFFDRALNDCGPDNIYSEMYAYINAYTKRRYPGAFTVLNTGPGASKCLEDTMDTLVTFTDTYDTYTASYRPLDWTPADPRKVWHIIHGVPASDVESVVRLAEQRGAGLVQVTSDILDQPYASDTIPDDVYMQSFMEAVQGGTAPVADAPTPADGPAAEVPGSLVVDSWDYTSVSLSWEPSANAFGYNVYLYDTQVLSLPSYITYATVGDIPSNTSDLSFSIRAIGGGNIESSSSESVSASTLVLPVGRPILNLKAEPQDGFTTYSADVLVPYSSLTVFVTYSNPNGTCDLEDFTSWPICYDTSRCYCGVAMVQGDNFYLYNGTTSHTTGGGLPWAWALEGAVAVTRVGYTYSWVAPIGTSTMDTTSFIIQAQGHGHAAYAFSPCPEGREWSEPDIFCA
;
A
#
# COMPACT_ATOMS: atom_id res chain seq x y z
N MET A 1 -10.39 1.54 -51.08
CA MET A 1 -11.19 0.29 -51.19
C MET A 1 -10.95 -0.66 -50.02
N MET A 2 -9.71 -1.01 -49.64
CA MET A 2 -9.46 -1.97 -48.54
C MET A 2 -10.07 -1.58 -47.18
N GLN A 3 -10.07 -0.30 -46.79
CA GLN A 3 -10.68 0.17 -45.53
C GLN A 3 -12.19 -0.14 -45.40
N PHE A 4 -12.94 -0.15 -46.50
CA PHE A 4 -14.38 -0.46 -46.45
C PHE A 4 -14.65 -1.96 -46.21
N GLY A 5 -13.75 -2.85 -46.61
CA GLY A 5 -13.92 -4.30 -46.41
C GLY A 5 -13.72 -4.73 -44.96
N ALA A 6 -12.79 -4.11 -44.23
CA ALA A 6 -12.50 -4.44 -42.84
C ALA A 6 -13.62 -3.99 -41.88
N VAL A 7 -14.19 -2.80 -42.09
CA VAL A 7 -15.38 -2.35 -41.34
C VAL A 7 -16.58 -3.26 -41.62
N LEU A 8 -16.74 -3.72 -42.86
CA LEU A 8 -17.79 -4.71 -43.21
C LEU A 8 -17.57 -6.07 -42.54
N LEU A 9 -16.32 -6.49 -42.32
CA LEU A 9 -15.96 -7.74 -41.66
C LEU A 9 -16.14 -7.68 -40.13
N LEU A 10 -15.79 -6.56 -39.49
CA LEU A 10 -16.09 -6.30 -38.08
C LEU A 10 -17.60 -6.23 -37.86
N LEU A 11 -18.34 -5.50 -38.70
CA LEU A 11 -19.80 -5.48 -38.67
C LEU A 11 -20.38 -6.88 -38.93
N ALA A 12 -19.87 -7.65 -39.88
CA ALA A 12 -20.36 -9.01 -40.14
C ALA A 12 -20.08 -9.97 -38.98
N GLY A 13 -18.93 -9.84 -38.29
CA GLY A 13 -18.63 -10.58 -37.07
C GLY A 13 -19.59 -10.24 -35.93
N LEU A 14 -19.81 -8.94 -35.71
CA LEU A 14 -20.77 -8.42 -34.73
C LEU A 14 -22.20 -8.90 -35.04
N PHE A 15 -22.64 -8.82 -36.30
CA PHE A 15 -23.94 -9.33 -36.76
C PHE A 15 -24.06 -10.86 -36.66
N LEU A 16 -22.96 -11.63 -36.78
CA LEU A 16 -22.97 -13.09 -36.62
C LEU A 16 -23.01 -13.54 -35.16
N ARG A 17 -22.40 -12.78 -34.23
CA ARG A 17 -22.55 -13.03 -32.78
C ARG A 17 -23.91 -12.56 -32.28
N LEU A 18 -24.36 -11.35 -32.63
CA LEU A 18 -25.69 -10.83 -32.29
C LEU A 18 -26.86 -11.64 -32.88
N ALA A 19 -26.62 -12.48 -33.90
CA ALA A 19 -27.62 -13.38 -34.47
C ALA A 19 -27.57 -14.80 -33.87
N ALA A 20 -26.72 -15.05 -32.88
CA ALA A 20 -26.53 -16.34 -32.21
C ALA A 20 -26.57 -16.27 -30.67
N SER A 21 -26.24 -15.12 -30.08
CA SER A 21 -26.50 -14.78 -28.68
C SER A 21 -27.98 -14.51 -28.45
N GLU A 22 -28.54 -15.05 -27.37
CA GLU A 22 -29.88 -14.70 -26.91
C GLU A 22 -29.82 -13.38 -26.10
N SER A 23 -30.61 -12.37 -26.51
CA SER A 23 -30.77 -11.15 -25.70
C SER A 23 -31.63 -11.40 -24.46
N SER A 24 -31.48 -10.59 -23.42
CA SER A 24 -32.37 -10.67 -22.22
C SER A 24 -33.85 -10.59 -22.60
N ALA A 25 -34.20 -9.83 -23.64
CA ALA A 25 -35.57 -9.72 -24.14
C ALA A 25 -36.08 -11.03 -24.77
N GLU A 26 -35.28 -11.70 -25.60
CA GLU A 26 -35.63 -12.99 -26.21
C GLU A 26 -35.69 -14.10 -25.15
N PHE A 27 -34.74 -14.11 -24.21
CA PHE A 27 -34.73 -15.00 -23.05
C PHE A 27 -36.03 -14.84 -22.24
N VAL A 28 -36.42 -13.61 -21.90
CA VAL A 28 -37.67 -13.35 -21.16
C VAL A 28 -38.89 -13.77 -22.00
N GLN A 29 -38.90 -13.50 -23.30
CA GLN A 29 -40.03 -13.85 -24.18
C GLN A 29 -40.24 -15.37 -24.26
N ARG A 30 -39.20 -16.18 -24.49
CA ARG A 30 -39.39 -17.64 -24.58
C ARG A 30 -39.89 -18.25 -23.28
N HIS A 31 -39.53 -17.67 -22.13
CA HIS A 31 -39.99 -18.12 -20.82
C HIS A 31 -41.44 -17.69 -20.53
N GLN A 32 -41.87 -16.51 -21.01
CA GLN A 32 -43.28 -16.11 -21.01
C GLN A 32 -44.13 -17.06 -21.86
N GLU A 33 -43.65 -17.43 -23.05
CA GLU A 33 -44.31 -18.37 -23.96
C GLU A 33 -44.30 -19.82 -23.45
N ALA A 34 -43.34 -20.18 -22.58
CA ALA A 34 -43.21 -21.51 -21.97
C ALA A 34 -44.08 -21.74 -20.71
N ARG A 35 -44.95 -20.80 -20.32
CA ARG A 35 -45.96 -21.06 -19.27
C ARG A 35 -46.84 -22.26 -19.67
N SER A 36 -47.19 -23.09 -18.69
CA SER A 36 -47.98 -24.30 -18.95
C SER A 36 -49.38 -23.95 -19.46
N ALA A 37 -50.06 -24.93 -20.08
CA ALA A 37 -51.47 -24.79 -20.47
C ALA A 37 -52.40 -24.48 -19.28
N ASP A 38 -51.98 -24.83 -18.06
CA ASP A 38 -52.66 -24.54 -16.80
C ASP A 38 -52.26 -23.18 -16.19
N GLY A 39 -51.42 -22.40 -16.87
CA GLY A 39 -51.01 -21.05 -16.50
C GLY A 39 -49.79 -20.95 -15.57
N LEU A 40 -49.16 -22.08 -15.20
CA LEU A 40 -48.01 -22.10 -14.28
C LEU A 40 -46.73 -21.61 -14.94
N ALA A 41 -45.90 -20.88 -14.20
CA ALA A 41 -44.50 -20.62 -14.57
C ALA A 41 -43.75 -21.94 -14.85
N PRO A 42 -42.88 -22.01 -15.87
CA PRO A 42 -42.10 -23.22 -16.15
C PRO A 42 -41.17 -23.58 -14.97
N LEU A 43 -40.85 -24.87 -14.86
CA LEU A 43 -40.00 -25.43 -13.82
C LEU A 43 -38.92 -26.32 -14.47
N TYR A 44 -37.65 -25.93 -14.37
CA TYR A 44 -36.52 -26.66 -14.97
C TYR A 44 -35.62 -27.31 -13.90
N GLY A 45 -34.57 -28.01 -14.34
CA GLY A 45 -33.65 -28.74 -13.46
C GLY A 45 -34.26 -29.97 -12.76
N LEU A 46 -35.45 -30.43 -13.16
CA LEU A 46 -36.05 -31.65 -12.61
C LEU A 46 -35.37 -32.94 -13.10
N GLU A 47 -34.69 -32.91 -14.24
CA GLU A 47 -33.92 -34.03 -14.80
C GLU A 47 -32.48 -34.10 -14.29
N ALA A 48 -32.05 -33.08 -13.52
CA ALA A 48 -30.77 -33.05 -12.84
C ALA A 48 -30.56 -34.26 -11.93
N ARG A 49 -29.39 -34.88 -12.03
CA ARG A 49 -28.97 -36.03 -11.22
C ARG A 49 -28.58 -35.56 -9.81
N SER A 50 -27.97 -34.37 -9.73
CA SER A 50 -27.50 -33.74 -8.50
C SER A 50 -28.29 -32.47 -8.19
N ARG A 51 -29.23 -32.58 -7.24
CA ARG A 51 -30.06 -31.46 -6.78
C ARG A 51 -30.22 -31.45 -5.27
N PHE A 52 -30.33 -30.27 -4.67
CA PHE A 52 -30.67 -30.16 -3.26
C PHE A 52 -32.17 -30.47 -3.08
N PRO A 53 -32.57 -31.34 -2.14
CA PRO A 53 -33.97 -31.67 -1.93
C PRO A 53 -34.80 -30.44 -1.58
N ASP A 54 -35.83 -30.20 -2.40
CA ASP A 54 -36.82 -29.13 -2.26
C ASP A 54 -36.25 -27.69 -2.31
N VAL A 55 -35.01 -27.49 -2.79
CA VAL A 55 -34.43 -26.14 -2.95
C VAL A 55 -34.60 -25.66 -4.38
N TYR A 56 -35.17 -24.47 -4.52
CA TYR A 56 -35.51 -23.87 -5.80
C TYR A 56 -34.99 -22.44 -5.92
N ILE A 57 -34.76 -22.02 -7.16
CA ILE A 57 -34.36 -20.67 -7.55
C ILE A 57 -35.53 -20.09 -8.33
N VAL A 58 -36.22 -19.12 -7.74
CA VAL A 58 -37.40 -18.46 -8.30
C VAL A 58 -36.94 -17.18 -9.00
N SER A 59 -37.22 -17.07 -10.30
CA SER A 59 -36.83 -15.93 -11.13
C SER A 59 -38.05 -15.11 -11.51
N PHE A 60 -37.98 -13.78 -11.36
CA PHE A 60 -39.07 -12.85 -11.64
C PHE A 60 -38.96 -12.16 -13.00
N HIS A 61 -40.05 -11.58 -13.49
CA HIS A 61 -40.00 -10.57 -14.55
C HIS A 61 -39.21 -9.33 -14.11
N ASP A 62 -38.61 -8.62 -15.06
CA ASP A 62 -37.84 -7.41 -14.78
C ASP A 62 -38.73 -6.33 -14.15
N GLY A 63 -38.23 -5.69 -13.09
CA GLY A 63 -38.98 -4.71 -12.30
C GLY A 63 -40.02 -5.28 -11.33
N TYR A 64 -40.24 -6.59 -11.29
CA TYR A 64 -41.11 -7.23 -10.30
C TYR A 64 -40.33 -7.60 -9.02
N THR A 65 -40.83 -7.19 -7.86
CA THR A 65 -40.07 -7.26 -6.59
C THR A 65 -40.48 -8.43 -5.69
N GLN A 66 -39.58 -8.84 -4.80
CA GLN A 66 -39.87 -9.85 -3.77
C GLN A 66 -41.08 -9.48 -2.89
N GLN A 67 -41.22 -8.19 -2.56
CA GLN A 67 -42.35 -7.70 -1.77
C GLN A 67 -43.68 -7.84 -2.53
N GLN A 68 -43.68 -7.58 -3.84
CA GLN A 68 -44.84 -7.83 -4.70
C GLN A 68 -45.15 -9.33 -4.78
N HIS A 69 -44.12 -10.17 -4.95
CA HIS A 69 -44.26 -11.63 -4.96
C HIS A 69 -44.91 -12.16 -3.67
N PHE A 70 -44.35 -11.85 -2.50
CA PHE A 70 -44.86 -12.29 -1.20
C PHE A 70 -46.30 -11.79 -0.93
N SER A 71 -46.62 -10.58 -1.39
CA SER A 71 -47.98 -10.05 -1.36
C SER A 71 -48.93 -10.81 -2.29
N SER A 72 -48.46 -11.23 -3.46
CA SER A 72 -49.22 -12.01 -4.45
C SER A 72 -49.52 -13.43 -3.98
N ILE A 73 -48.52 -14.12 -3.40
CA ILE A 73 -48.68 -15.48 -2.88
C ILE A 73 -49.32 -15.55 -1.49
N GLY A 74 -49.41 -14.41 -0.79
CA GLY A 74 -49.97 -14.29 0.57
C GLY A 74 -49.08 -14.85 1.68
N MET A 75 -47.77 -14.99 1.42
CA MET A 75 -46.80 -15.63 2.31
C MET A 75 -45.46 -14.92 2.18
N ASP A 76 -44.83 -14.59 3.32
CA ASP A 76 -43.42 -14.20 3.36
C ASP A 76 -42.56 -15.47 3.49
N LEU A 77 -41.50 -15.56 2.70
CA LEU A 77 -40.59 -16.71 2.66
C LEU A 77 -39.17 -16.35 3.14
N SER A 78 -38.94 -15.09 3.53
CA SER A 78 -37.62 -14.58 3.90
C SER A 78 -37.08 -15.10 5.24
N ASP A 79 -37.97 -15.52 6.16
CA ASP A 79 -37.61 -16.07 7.47
C ASP A 79 -36.93 -17.47 7.41
N SER A 80 -36.82 -18.07 6.23
CA SER A 80 -36.18 -19.39 6.07
C SER A 80 -34.66 -19.29 6.07
N PRO A 81 -33.92 -20.15 6.81
CA PRO A 81 -32.44 -20.19 6.74
C PRO A 81 -31.90 -20.70 5.40
N TRP A 82 -32.77 -21.12 4.48
CA TRP A 82 -32.43 -21.45 3.09
C TRP A 82 -32.76 -20.31 2.11
N PHE A 83 -33.34 -19.20 2.61
CA PHE A 83 -33.67 -18.05 1.81
C PHE A 83 -32.42 -17.25 1.44
N GLN A 84 -32.29 -16.91 0.16
CA GLN A 84 -31.27 -15.97 -0.31
C GLN A 84 -31.92 -15.03 -1.32
N SER A 85 -31.83 -13.73 -1.04
CA SER A 85 -32.38 -12.67 -1.89
C SER A 85 -31.48 -12.39 -3.08
N PHE A 86 -32.07 -12.21 -4.26
CA PHE A 86 -31.41 -11.75 -5.49
C PHE A 86 -32.19 -10.56 -6.08
N SER A 87 -31.54 -9.71 -6.87
CA SER A 87 -32.19 -8.56 -7.52
C SER A 87 -33.30 -8.94 -8.52
N TYR A 88 -33.28 -10.17 -9.04
CA TYR A 88 -34.22 -10.69 -10.04
C TYR A 88 -35.01 -11.93 -9.57
N GLY A 89 -35.01 -12.22 -8.26
CA GLY A 89 -35.55 -13.47 -7.76
C GLY A 89 -35.14 -13.81 -6.34
N TYR A 90 -35.26 -15.08 -5.95
CA TYR A 90 -34.73 -15.59 -4.69
C TYR A 90 -34.45 -17.10 -4.77
N ARG A 91 -33.60 -17.59 -3.89
CA ARG A 91 -33.46 -19.03 -3.59
C ARG A 91 -34.22 -19.33 -2.31
N ALA A 92 -34.93 -20.45 -2.25
CA ALA A 92 -35.55 -20.93 -1.01
C ALA A 92 -35.74 -22.44 -1.02
N LYS A 93 -35.95 -23.02 0.17
CA LYS A 93 -36.51 -24.37 0.30
C LYS A 93 -38.04 -24.27 0.29
N LEU A 94 -38.70 -24.94 -0.66
CA LEU A 94 -40.16 -24.89 -0.89
C LEU A 94 -40.71 -26.31 -1.00
N ASP A 95 -41.76 -26.65 -0.24
CA ASP A 95 -42.48 -27.90 -0.51
C ASP A 95 -43.27 -27.82 -1.83
N GLU A 96 -43.61 -28.99 -2.38
CA GLU A 96 -44.27 -29.13 -3.68
C GLU A 96 -45.63 -28.40 -3.77
N ASN A 97 -46.34 -28.23 -2.65
CA ASN A 97 -47.62 -27.53 -2.63
C ASN A 97 -47.41 -25.99 -2.63
N ILE A 98 -46.48 -25.46 -1.82
CA ILE A 98 -46.11 -24.03 -1.89
C ILE A 98 -45.59 -23.69 -3.29
N LEU A 99 -44.73 -24.54 -3.87
CA LEU A 99 -44.18 -24.34 -5.19
C LEU A 99 -45.27 -24.28 -6.28
N ASN A 100 -46.13 -25.29 -6.35
CA ASN A 100 -47.08 -25.43 -7.47
C ASN A 100 -48.39 -24.67 -7.27
N SER A 101 -48.90 -24.54 -6.05
CA SER A 101 -50.18 -23.90 -5.76
C SER A 101 -50.06 -22.38 -5.53
N HIS A 102 -48.85 -21.87 -5.24
CA HIS A 102 -48.63 -20.45 -4.93
C HIS A 102 -47.52 -19.83 -5.78
N VAL A 103 -46.27 -20.28 -5.63
CA VAL A 103 -45.10 -19.61 -6.24
C VAL A 103 -45.18 -19.59 -7.77
N ARG A 104 -45.42 -20.75 -8.39
CA ARG A 104 -45.56 -20.85 -9.87
C ARG A 104 -46.87 -20.29 -10.41
N MET A 105 -47.85 -20.02 -9.56
CA MET A 105 -49.13 -19.38 -9.94
C MET A 105 -48.99 -17.86 -10.06
N ASP A 106 -48.06 -17.24 -9.34
CA ASP A 106 -47.85 -15.79 -9.39
C ASP A 106 -47.49 -15.34 -10.83
N PRO A 107 -48.24 -14.43 -11.46
CA PRO A 107 -47.89 -13.89 -12.79
C PRO A 107 -46.54 -13.15 -12.82
N GLY A 108 -46.02 -12.70 -11.67
CA GLY A 108 -44.70 -12.05 -11.59
C GLY A 108 -43.50 -13.00 -11.70
N VAL A 109 -43.69 -14.31 -11.51
CA VAL A 109 -42.63 -15.33 -11.67
C VAL A 109 -42.45 -15.69 -13.15
N LEU A 110 -41.23 -15.50 -13.66
CA LEU A 110 -40.83 -15.83 -15.02
C LEU A 110 -40.59 -17.34 -15.18
N PHE A 111 -39.82 -17.95 -14.27
CA PHE A 111 -39.57 -19.40 -14.20
C PHE A 111 -39.04 -19.79 -12.80
N VAL A 112 -38.95 -21.10 -12.56
CA VAL A 112 -38.29 -21.68 -11.37
C VAL A 112 -37.30 -22.77 -11.79
N ASP A 113 -36.13 -22.83 -11.16
CA ASP A 113 -35.16 -23.93 -11.31
C ASP A 113 -35.02 -24.71 -10.00
N THR A 114 -34.57 -25.97 -10.09
CA THR A 114 -33.95 -26.63 -8.93
C THR A 114 -32.55 -26.06 -8.67
N ASP A 115 -32.13 -25.93 -7.42
CA ASP A 115 -30.71 -25.73 -7.11
C ASP A 115 -29.98 -27.07 -6.94
N GLY A 116 -28.67 -27.07 -7.11
CA GLY A 116 -27.84 -28.27 -6.98
C GLY A 116 -26.38 -27.95 -6.72
N PRO A 117 -25.62 -28.91 -6.16
CA PRO A 117 -24.19 -28.76 -5.94
C PRO A 117 -23.44 -28.65 -7.27
N LEU A 118 -22.25 -28.06 -7.23
CA LEU A 118 -21.32 -28.03 -8.36
C LEU A 118 -20.15 -28.98 -8.10
N GLU A 119 -19.65 -29.60 -9.15
CA GLU A 119 -18.35 -30.27 -9.15
C GLU A 119 -17.31 -29.40 -9.86
N PRO A 120 -16.07 -29.29 -9.34
CA PRO A 120 -15.00 -28.60 -10.04
C PRO A 120 -14.54 -29.40 -11.27
N ILE A 121 -14.09 -28.69 -12.31
CA ILE A 121 -13.28 -29.32 -13.35
C ILE A 121 -11.95 -29.70 -12.72
N ARG A 122 -11.80 -30.99 -12.38
CA ARG A 122 -10.57 -31.49 -11.79
C ARG A 122 -9.42 -31.33 -12.80
N PRO A 123 -8.26 -30.77 -12.39
CA PRO A 123 -7.05 -30.86 -13.17
C PRO A 123 -6.74 -32.32 -13.51
N VAL A 124 -6.22 -32.55 -14.70
CA VAL A 124 -5.68 -33.85 -15.08
C VAL A 124 -4.41 -34.06 -14.28
N GLN A 125 -4.32 -35.19 -13.57
CA GLN A 125 -3.17 -35.50 -12.74
C GLN A 125 -1.88 -35.48 -13.56
N SER A 126 -1.05 -34.46 -13.35
CA SER A 126 0.39 -34.63 -13.44
C SER A 126 0.77 -35.67 -12.40
N LEU A 127 1.24 -36.83 -12.87
CA LEU A 127 1.98 -37.76 -12.03
C LEU A 127 3.29 -37.08 -11.66
N ASP A 128 3.31 -36.37 -10.53
CA ASP A 128 4.42 -36.35 -9.58
C ASP A 128 4.07 -35.44 -8.38
N ASN A 129 3.61 -36.07 -7.29
CA ASN A 129 3.49 -35.41 -5.98
C ASN A 129 4.86 -35.06 -5.36
N ASP A 130 5.96 -35.46 -6.01
CA ASP A 130 7.34 -35.35 -5.53
C ASP A 130 8.24 -34.50 -6.44
N PHE A 131 7.74 -33.84 -7.50
CA PHE A 131 8.53 -32.91 -8.33
C PHE A 131 8.70 -31.51 -7.69
N VAL A 132 9.01 -31.49 -6.40
CA VAL A 132 9.76 -30.37 -5.81
C VAL A 132 11.22 -30.59 -6.19
N ASP A 133 11.57 -30.23 -7.43
CA ASP A 133 12.95 -30.27 -7.87
C ASP A 133 13.79 -29.36 -6.95
N ALA A 134 14.78 -29.95 -6.26
CA ALA A 134 15.70 -29.22 -5.41
C ALA A 134 16.60 -28.26 -6.22
N GLU A 135 16.68 -28.40 -7.54
CA GLU A 135 17.24 -27.40 -8.45
C GLU A 135 16.23 -26.33 -8.89
N LEU A 136 14.91 -26.60 -8.90
CA LEU A 136 13.91 -25.52 -9.00
C LEU A 136 13.99 -24.63 -7.75
N GLN A 137 14.15 -25.18 -6.54
CA GLN A 137 14.42 -24.37 -5.33
C GLN A 137 15.74 -23.55 -5.41
N LYS A 138 16.67 -23.90 -6.30
CA LYS A 138 17.88 -23.08 -6.56
C LYS A 138 17.68 -21.99 -7.63
N ARG A 139 16.55 -22.00 -8.34
CA ARG A 139 16.13 -20.93 -9.27
C ARG A 139 15.26 -19.86 -8.60
N TYR A 140 15.26 -19.80 -7.25
CA TYR A 140 14.53 -18.80 -6.44
C TYR A 140 15.35 -17.54 -6.14
N ALA A 141 16.59 -17.42 -6.63
CA ALA A 141 17.19 -16.10 -6.75
C ALA A 141 16.29 -15.25 -7.67
N MET A 142 15.81 -14.11 -7.18
CA MET A 142 15.17 -13.08 -8.01
C MET A 142 16.24 -12.37 -8.85
N ASP A 143 16.90 -13.16 -9.70
CA ASP A 143 17.82 -12.78 -10.75
C ASP A 143 17.04 -12.76 -12.07
N VAL A 144 17.11 -11.68 -12.83
CA VAL A 144 15.94 -11.24 -13.58
C VAL A 144 16.10 -11.11 -15.10
N ASP A 145 17.29 -10.91 -15.69
CA ASP A 145 17.49 -11.13 -17.16
C ASP A 145 17.45 -12.63 -17.48
N THR A 146 17.15 -13.47 -16.46
CA THR A 146 16.83 -14.87 -16.66
C THR A 146 15.55 -14.99 -17.48
N ASN A 147 15.79 -15.18 -18.78
CA ASN A 147 14.92 -15.42 -19.93
C ASN A 147 13.87 -16.55 -19.79
N GLN A 148 13.20 -16.64 -18.64
CA GLN A 148 12.44 -17.78 -18.13
C GLN A 148 10.93 -17.52 -18.09
N ALA A 149 10.30 -17.38 -19.26
CA ALA A 149 8.85 -17.37 -19.35
C ALA A 149 8.30 -18.79 -19.52
N PRO A 150 7.20 -19.17 -18.84
CA PRO A 150 6.56 -20.46 -19.08
C PRO A 150 6.07 -20.57 -20.53
N TYR A 151 6.04 -21.78 -21.07
CA TYR A 151 5.74 -22.01 -22.49
C TYR A 151 4.40 -21.40 -22.95
N GLY A 152 3.43 -21.25 -22.03
CA GLY A 152 2.14 -20.62 -22.32
C GLY A 152 2.24 -19.16 -22.75
N LEU A 153 3.11 -18.36 -22.12
CA LEU A 153 3.37 -16.98 -22.53
C LEU A 153 4.12 -16.92 -23.88
N GLN A 154 5.04 -17.86 -24.11
CA GLN A 154 5.75 -17.96 -25.39
C GLN A 154 4.78 -18.24 -26.55
N MET A 155 3.91 -19.24 -26.39
CA MET A 155 2.90 -19.62 -27.39
C MET A 155 1.88 -18.50 -27.67
N THR A 156 1.41 -17.81 -26.63
CA THR A 156 0.36 -16.78 -26.74
C THR A 156 0.87 -15.40 -27.16
N SER A 157 2.18 -15.14 -27.14
CA SER A 157 2.77 -13.87 -27.63
C SER A 157 3.44 -13.97 -29.01
N SER A 158 3.64 -15.18 -29.53
CA SER A 158 4.38 -15.41 -30.78
C SER A 158 3.58 -15.07 -32.04
N LEU A 159 4.26 -14.62 -33.10
CA LEU A 159 3.69 -14.39 -34.44
C LEU A 159 3.16 -15.62 -35.15
N GLN A 160 3.73 -16.78 -34.83
CA GLN A 160 3.61 -18.02 -35.57
C GLN A 160 3.97 -19.19 -34.64
N LYS A 161 3.71 -20.42 -35.10
CA LYS A 161 4.15 -21.63 -34.40
C LYS A 161 5.66 -21.60 -34.11
N LEU A 162 6.02 -21.65 -32.84
CA LEU A 162 7.38 -21.88 -32.38
C LEU A 162 7.81 -23.32 -32.71
N GLN A 163 9.10 -23.54 -33.01
CA GLN A 163 9.60 -24.89 -33.28
C GLN A 163 9.70 -25.75 -32.03
N THR A 164 10.12 -25.15 -30.91
CA THR A 164 10.16 -25.78 -29.58
C THR A 164 9.90 -24.71 -28.52
N PRO A 165 8.66 -24.55 -28.02
CA PRO A 165 8.43 -23.89 -26.74
C PRO A 165 9.15 -24.68 -25.64
N VAL A 166 9.89 -23.98 -24.78
CA VAL A 166 10.58 -24.60 -23.63
C VAL A 166 9.68 -24.44 -22.41
N GLU A 167 9.58 -25.44 -21.54
CA GLU A 167 8.53 -25.47 -20.50
C GLU A 167 8.58 -24.24 -19.55
N ASP A 168 9.80 -23.81 -19.15
CA ASP A 168 10.03 -22.65 -18.27
C ASP A 168 11.17 -21.68 -18.70
N ASP A 169 11.91 -21.98 -19.76
CA ASP A 169 13.17 -21.30 -20.10
C ASP A 169 13.13 -20.69 -21.51
N GLY A 170 12.10 -19.89 -21.79
CA GLY A 170 11.91 -19.33 -23.12
C GLY A 170 11.40 -17.90 -23.17
N GLN A 171 11.39 -17.38 -24.40
CA GLN A 171 11.19 -15.98 -24.70
C GLN A 171 9.75 -15.67 -25.10
N TYR A 172 9.22 -14.58 -24.55
CA TYR A 172 7.88 -14.08 -24.88
C TYR A 172 7.94 -12.58 -25.20
N GLN A 173 6.87 -12.06 -25.79
CA GLN A 173 6.67 -10.62 -25.94
C GLN A 173 5.49 -10.16 -25.09
N TYR A 174 5.57 -8.94 -24.56
CA TYR A 174 4.59 -8.37 -23.65
C TYR A 174 4.09 -7.01 -24.16
N VAL A 175 2.86 -6.65 -23.80
CA VAL A 175 2.42 -5.25 -23.91
C VAL A 175 2.92 -4.54 -22.66
N GLN A 176 3.69 -3.50 -22.90
CA GLN A 176 4.10 -2.52 -21.92
C GLN A 176 2.83 -1.92 -21.24
N GLY A 177 2.54 -2.25 -19.98
CA GLY A 177 1.28 -1.86 -19.30
C GLY A 177 0.08 -2.81 -19.47
N ALA A 178 0.30 -4.02 -20.03
CA ALA A 178 -0.70 -5.08 -20.25
C ALA A 178 -1.74 -5.27 -19.12
N GLY A 179 -3.00 -4.89 -19.38
CA GLY A 179 -4.13 -5.13 -18.47
C GLY A 179 -4.43 -4.00 -17.48
N ARG A 180 -3.63 -2.91 -17.46
CA ARG A 180 -3.83 -1.79 -16.53
C ARG A 180 -5.26 -1.23 -16.58
N GLY A 181 -5.86 -1.02 -15.40
CA GLY A 181 -7.21 -0.49 -15.25
C GLY A 181 -8.34 -1.49 -15.55
N VAL A 182 -8.03 -2.77 -15.80
CA VAL A 182 -9.02 -3.83 -16.02
C VAL A 182 -9.13 -4.73 -14.81
N ASN A 183 -10.37 -5.00 -14.37
CA ASN A 183 -10.66 -5.95 -13.30
C ASN A 183 -10.97 -7.32 -13.92
N VAL A 184 -10.18 -8.34 -13.59
CA VAL A 184 -10.43 -9.73 -14.04
C VAL A 184 -10.94 -10.55 -12.88
N TYR A 185 -12.20 -10.97 -12.96
CA TYR A 185 -12.91 -11.72 -11.92
C TYR A 185 -12.71 -13.22 -12.17
N ALA A 186 -12.08 -13.91 -11.21
CA ALA A 186 -11.86 -15.34 -11.25
C ALA A 186 -12.94 -16.06 -10.43
N LEU A 187 -13.92 -16.67 -11.13
CA LEU A 187 -14.98 -17.47 -10.53
C LEU A 187 -14.45 -18.91 -10.34
N ASP A 188 -13.88 -19.17 -9.17
CA ASP A 188 -13.08 -20.38 -8.88
C ASP A 188 -13.14 -20.78 -7.38
N SER A 189 -12.12 -21.49 -6.86
CA SER A 189 -11.96 -21.89 -5.45
C SER A 189 -11.35 -20.82 -4.55
N GLY A 190 -11.08 -19.62 -5.09
CA GLY A 190 -10.47 -18.50 -4.37
C GLY A 190 -9.00 -18.26 -4.74
N ILE A 191 -8.57 -17.02 -4.56
CA ILE A 191 -7.19 -16.56 -4.79
C ILE A 191 -6.53 -16.33 -3.43
N ARG A 192 -5.31 -16.84 -3.22
CA ARG A 192 -4.41 -16.37 -2.17
C ARG A 192 -3.93 -14.96 -2.52
N THR A 193 -4.69 -13.96 -2.10
CA THR A 193 -4.50 -12.54 -2.46
C THR A 193 -3.15 -11.98 -2.01
N SER A 194 -2.56 -12.56 -0.97
CA SER A 194 -1.25 -12.22 -0.40
C SER A 194 -0.02 -12.73 -1.19
N HIS A 195 -0.20 -13.58 -2.22
CA HIS A 195 0.93 -14.19 -2.94
C HIS A 195 1.80 -13.13 -3.65
N VAL A 196 3.11 -13.12 -3.36
CA VAL A 196 4.04 -12.01 -3.69
C VAL A 196 4.05 -11.62 -5.17
N LEU A 197 3.86 -12.59 -6.07
CA LEU A 197 3.88 -12.38 -7.52
C LEU A 197 2.63 -11.67 -8.08
N PHE A 198 1.58 -11.49 -7.27
CA PHE A 198 0.50 -10.54 -7.57
C PHE A 198 0.91 -9.09 -7.25
N GLY A 199 1.78 -8.87 -6.26
CA GLY A 199 2.28 -7.56 -5.86
C GLY A 199 1.15 -6.59 -5.50
N GLY A 200 0.22 -7.02 -4.63
CA GLY A 200 -0.88 -6.21 -4.12
C GLY A 200 -2.10 -6.03 -5.04
N ARG A 201 -2.07 -6.57 -6.28
CA ARG A 201 -3.18 -6.42 -7.25
C ARG A 201 -4.30 -7.44 -7.14
N ALA A 202 -4.20 -8.40 -6.21
CA ALA A 202 -5.22 -9.42 -5.98
C ALA A 202 -6.06 -9.06 -4.75
N THR A 203 -7.39 -9.01 -4.90
CA THR A 203 -8.34 -8.65 -3.84
C THR A 203 -9.55 -9.59 -3.83
N HIS A 204 -10.39 -9.51 -2.80
CA HIS A 204 -11.67 -10.23 -2.77
C HIS A 204 -12.78 -9.37 -3.37
N MET A 205 -13.79 -10.04 -3.94
CA MET A 205 -14.92 -9.34 -4.56
C MET A 205 -15.69 -8.48 -3.56
N GLY A 206 -15.97 -7.23 -3.91
CA GLY A 206 -16.68 -6.29 -3.03
C GLY A 206 -15.87 -5.76 -1.83
N GLY A 207 -14.55 -5.98 -1.76
CA GLY A 207 -13.70 -5.56 -0.65
C GLY A 207 -12.27 -5.23 -1.06
N GLY A 208 -11.70 -4.16 -0.47
CA GLY A 208 -10.35 -3.67 -0.78
C GLY A 208 -9.23 -4.36 0.01
N SER A 209 -9.55 -5.36 0.84
CA SER A 209 -8.62 -6.05 1.74
C SER A 209 -8.67 -7.58 1.60
N SER A 210 -7.63 -8.27 2.08
CA SER A 210 -7.56 -9.73 2.23
C SER A 210 -8.47 -10.27 3.35
N THR A 211 -9.06 -9.41 4.18
CA THR A 211 -9.89 -9.79 5.33
C THR A 211 -11.37 -9.38 5.21
N ASP A 212 -11.76 -8.73 4.12
CA ASP A 212 -13.15 -8.30 3.87
C ASP A 212 -14.10 -9.51 3.83
N LYS A 213 -15.13 -9.55 4.68
CA LYS A 213 -16.14 -10.62 4.71
C LYS A 213 -17.15 -10.52 3.57
N SER A 214 -16.67 -10.58 2.33
CA SER A 214 -17.54 -10.78 1.18
C SER A 214 -18.22 -12.16 1.25
N ARG A 215 -19.31 -12.35 0.50
CA ARG A 215 -19.93 -13.68 0.32
C ARG A 215 -19.03 -14.69 -0.43
N TYR A 216 -17.81 -14.28 -0.76
CA TYR A 216 -16.81 -14.95 -1.58
C TYR A 216 -15.45 -15.09 -0.87
N THR A 217 -15.40 -15.03 0.46
CA THR A 217 -14.17 -15.22 1.27
C THR A 217 -14.14 -16.53 2.06
N ASP A 218 -12.98 -16.81 2.66
CA ASP A 218 -12.63 -18.10 3.22
C ASP A 218 -13.10 -18.30 4.66
N GLU A 219 -13.97 -19.29 4.85
CA GLU A 219 -13.94 -20.15 6.03
C GLU A 219 -13.63 -21.59 5.60
N ILE A 220 -12.43 -22.05 5.97
CA ILE A 220 -11.94 -23.45 5.98
C ILE A 220 -11.60 -24.08 4.61
N ASN A 221 -10.39 -24.68 4.54
CA ASN A 221 -9.94 -25.61 3.49
C ASN A 221 -11.06 -26.54 3.01
N ASP A 222 -11.41 -26.45 1.73
CA ASP A 222 -12.57 -27.15 1.15
C ASP A 222 -12.23 -28.10 -0.01
N GLY A 223 -10.95 -28.47 -0.14
CA GLY A 223 -10.53 -29.63 -0.94
C GLY A 223 -10.34 -29.34 -2.44
N ILE A 224 -10.33 -28.05 -2.81
CA ILE A 224 -9.91 -27.54 -4.12
C ILE A 224 -8.86 -26.45 -3.90
N ASP A 225 -8.01 -26.68 -2.90
CA ASP A 225 -7.00 -25.76 -2.40
C ASP A 225 -6.07 -25.37 -3.57
N GLY A 226 -5.87 -24.07 -3.78
CA GLY A 226 -4.90 -23.52 -4.74
C GLY A 226 -5.35 -23.30 -6.18
N HIS A 227 -6.42 -23.95 -6.66
CA HIS A 227 -6.81 -23.88 -8.07
C HIS A 227 -7.06 -22.42 -8.55
N GLY A 228 -7.87 -21.64 -7.85
CA GLY A 228 -8.13 -20.24 -8.21
C GLY A 228 -6.89 -19.33 -8.16
N THR A 229 -5.91 -19.68 -7.33
CA THR A 229 -4.61 -18.98 -7.27
C THR A 229 -3.76 -19.27 -8.52
N HIS A 230 -3.77 -20.53 -8.98
CA HIS A 230 -3.13 -20.95 -10.24
C HIS A 230 -3.73 -20.26 -11.46
N ILE A 231 -5.06 -20.18 -11.50
CA ILE A 231 -5.82 -19.49 -12.55
C ILE A 231 -5.47 -18.00 -12.55
N ALA A 232 -5.58 -17.32 -11.40
CA ALA A 232 -5.25 -15.90 -11.29
C ALA A 232 -3.78 -15.59 -11.62
N GLY A 233 -2.85 -16.49 -11.27
CA GLY A 233 -1.45 -16.38 -11.65
C GLY A 233 -1.24 -16.36 -13.16
N THR A 234 -1.93 -17.26 -13.88
CA THR A 234 -1.88 -17.36 -15.35
C THR A 234 -2.55 -16.14 -16.02
N ILE A 235 -3.55 -15.53 -15.37
CA ILE A 235 -4.17 -14.28 -15.84
C ILE A 235 -3.18 -13.12 -15.73
N GLY A 236 -2.55 -12.90 -14.58
CA GLY A 236 -1.89 -11.62 -14.30
C GLY A 236 -0.81 -11.55 -13.22
N ALA A 237 -0.14 -12.65 -12.86
CA ALA A 237 1.09 -12.55 -12.05
C ALA A 237 2.24 -11.88 -12.83
N ARG A 238 3.21 -11.25 -12.13
CA ARG A 238 4.31 -10.50 -12.76
C ARG A 238 5.23 -11.35 -13.66
N LYS A 239 5.46 -12.65 -13.35
CA LYS A 239 6.29 -13.59 -14.16
C LYS A 239 5.45 -14.54 -15.04
N TYR A 240 4.31 -15.00 -14.52
CA TYR A 240 3.54 -16.12 -15.10
C TYR A 240 2.23 -15.69 -15.78
N GLY A 241 1.84 -14.42 -15.66
CA GLY A 241 0.57 -13.90 -16.14
C GLY A 241 0.61 -13.30 -17.53
N VAL A 242 -0.46 -13.49 -18.31
CA VAL A 242 -0.62 -12.86 -19.63
C VAL A 242 -0.81 -11.33 -19.54
N ALA A 243 -1.50 -10.85 -18.50
CA ALA A 243 -1.81 -9.44 -18.25
C ALA A 243 -1.26 -8.95 -16.88
N PRO A 244 0.07 -8.77 -16.75
CA PRO A 244 0.75 -8.50 -15.47
C PRO A 244 0.40 -7.16 -14.78
N HIS A 245 -0.45 -6.31 -15.36
CA HIS A 245 -0.97 -5.09 -14.70
C HIS A 245 -2.49 -5.09 -14.51
N ALA A 246 -3.19 -6.20 -14.77
CA ALA A 246 -4.60 -6.35 -14.42
C ALA A 246 -4.83 -6.41 -12.90
N ASN A 247 -5.99 -5.96 -12.45
CA ASN A 247 -6.49 -6.20 -11.09
C ASN A 247 -7.15 -7.59 -11.07
N LEU A 248 -6.85 -8.41 -10.07
CA LEU A 248 -7.31 -9.80 -9.98
C LEU A 248 -8.32 -9.93 -8.85
N ILE A 249 -9.58 -10.21 -9.17
CA ILE A 249 -10.68 -10.21 -8.20
C ILE A 249 -11.11 -11.65 -7.90
N SER A 250 -10.96 -12.06 -6.64
CA SER A 250 -11.30 -13.39 -6.13
C SER A 250 -12.80 -13.55 -5.93
N VAL A 251 -13.42 -14.47 -6.67
CA VAL A 251 -14.85 -14.79 -6.56
C VAL A 251 -15.02 -16.28 -6.25
N LYS A 252 -14.86 -16.65 -4.96
CA LYS A 252 -14.92 -18.04 -4.49
C LYS A 252 -16.34 -18.63 -4.62
N VAL A 253 -16.58 -19.34 -5.73
CA VAL A 253 -17.83 -20.06 -6.02
C VAL A 253 -17.70 -21.57 -5.90
N LEU A 254 -16.45 -22.09 -5.87
CA LEU A 254 -16.11 -23.48 -5.61
C LEU A 254 -15.63 -23.68 -4.16
N GLY A 255 -15.91 -24.87 -3.63
CA GLY A 255 -15.63 -25.24 -2.25
C GLY A 255 -16.87 -25.44 -1.38
N ASN A 256 -16.81 -25.07 -0.10
CA ASN A 256 -17.93 -25.24 0.83
C ASN A 256 -19.15 -24.39 0.42
N GLY A 257 -20.30 -25.04 0.25
CA GLY A 257 -21.53 -24.39 -0.23
C GLY A 257 -21.57 -24.09 -1.75
N SER A 258 -20.75 -24.77 -2.54
CA SER A 258 -20.80 -24.72 -4.01
C SER A 258 -22.21 -25.02 -4.54
N SER A 259 -22.77 -24.14 -5.36
CA SER A 259 -24.11 -24.28 -5.92
C SER A 259 -24.29 -23.49 -7.22
N HIS A 260 -25.21 -23.94 -8.07
CA HIS A 260 -25.55 -23.23 -9.31
C HIS A 260 -26.12 -21.82 -9.00
N SER A 261 -26.88 -21.67 -7.90
CA SER A 261 -27.31 -20.35 -7.41
C SER A 261 -26.14 -19.42 -7.06
N ARG A 262 -25.05 -19.93 -6.46
CA ARG A 262 -23.87 -19.13 -6.08
C ARG A 262 -23.11 -18.61 -7.31
N VAL A 263 -22.99 -19.43 -8.36
CA VAL A 263 -22.42 -19.00 -9.65
C VAL A 263 -23.32 -18.01 -10.36
N GLY A 264 -24.64 -18.25 -10.41
CA GLY A 264 -25.60 -17.30 -10.94
C GLY A 264 -25.56 -15.95 -10.22
N GLN A 265 -25.38 -15.94 -8.90
CA GLN A 265 -25.26 -14.70 -8.13
C GLN A 265 -23.94 -13.96 -8.40
N ALA A 266 -22.83 -14.69 -8.61
CA ALA A 266 -21.54 -14.08 -8.94
C ALA A 266 -21.62 -13.22 -10.22
N PHE A 267 -22.31 -13.69 -11.26
CA PHE A 267 -22.53 -12.87 -12.47
C PHE A 267 -23.28 -11.55 -12.18
N ILE A 268 -24.32 -11.58 -11.32
CA ILE A 268 -25.04 -10.36 -10.91
C ILE A 268 -24.11 -9.39 -10.18
N ASP A 269 -23.33 -9.90 -9.22
CA ASP A 269 -22.46 -9.04 -8.41
C ASP A 269 -21.33 -8.43 -9.27
N VAL A 270 -20.78 -9.17 -10.24
CA VAL A 270 -19.74 -8.64 -11.14
C VAL A 270 -20.35 -7.56 -12.05
N ALA A 271 -21.57 -7.77 -12.55
CA ALA A 271 -22.30 -6.77 -13.32
C ALA A 271 -22.60 -5.49 -12.51
N ALA A 272 -22.96 -5.64 -11.22
CA ALA A 272 -23.18 -4.51 -10.32
C ALA A 272 -21.89 -3.75 -10.02
N GLU A 273 -20.80 -4.45 -9.70
CA GLU A 273 -19.50 -3.83 -9.40
C GLU A 273 -18.90 -3.16 -10.65
N HIS A 274 -19.05 -3.76 -11.84
CA HIS A 274 -18.67 -3.16 -13.11
C HIS A 274 -19.37 -1.82 -13.35
N ARG A 275 -20.69 -1.74 -13.13
CA ARG A 275 -21.44 -0.48 -13.23
C ARG A 275 -20.95 0.56 -12.23
N ALA A 276 -20.77 0.19 -10.97
CA ALA A 276 -20.26 1.10 -9.93
C ALA A 276 -18.84 1.61 -10.24
N ASN A 277 -17.96 0.78 -10.80
CA ASN A 277 -16.62 1.21 -11.23
C ASN A 277 -16.68 2.18 -12.42
N LYS A 278 -17.57 1.91 -13.39
CA LYS A 278 -17.84 2.77 -14.55
C LYS A 278 -18.45 4.13 -14.17
N GLU A 279 -19.25 4.17 -13.09
CA GLU A 279 -19.84 5.41 -12.56
C GLU A 279 -18.87 6.25 -11.73
N ARG A 280 -17.96 5.60 -10.98
CA ARG A 280 -16.98 6.31 -10.13
C ARG A 280 -15.86 6.96 -10.92
N ASP A 281 -15.35 6.31 -11.97
CA ASP A 281 -14.10 6.73 -12.61
C ASP A 281 -14.28 7.24 -14.05
N HIS A 282 -14.56 8.54 -14.14
CA HIS A 282 -14.67 9.28 -15.40
C HIS A 282 -13.40 10.06 -15.76
N SER A 283 -12.29 9.84 -15.07
CA SER A 283 -11.08 10.69 -15.12
C SER A 283 -10.37 10.68 -16.48
N GLY A 284 -10.55 9.63 -17.28
CA GLY A 284 -9.84 9.40 -18.54
C GLY A 284 -8.34 9.06 -18.37
N ALA A 285 -7.84 9.02 -17.13
CA ALA A 285 -6.43 8.84 -16.80
C ALA A 285 -5.89 7.45 -17.21
N PRO A 286 -4.56 7.26 -17.37
CA PRO A 286 -3.98 5.96 -17.74
C PRO A 286 -4.19 4.84 -16.70
N TRP A 287 -4.56 5.20 -15.46
CA TRP A 287 -4.95 4.27 -14.39
C TRP A 287 -6.47 4.08 -14.27
N ALA A 288 -7.26 4.82 -15.04
CA ALA A 288 -8.72 4.83 -14.93
C ALA A 288 -9.34 3.48 -15.30
N PHE A 289 -10.52 3.16 -14.74
CA PHE A 289 -11.27 1.94 -15.04
C PHE A 289 -11.52 1.76 -16.55
N ARG A 290 -11.02 0.66 -17.11
CA ARG A 290 -11.12 0.31 -18.55
C ARG A 290 -12.14 -0.80 -18.84
N GLY A 291 -12.60 -1.51 -17.80
CA GLY A 291 -13.64 -2.52 -17.91
C GLY A 291 -13.37 -3.76 -17.04
N SER A 292 -14.18 -4.80 -17.26
CA SER A 292 -14.11 -6.06 -16.52
C SER A 292 -14.00 -7.25 -17.47
N VAL A 293 -13.34 -8.33 -17.04
CA VAL A 293 -13.34 -9.62 -17.75
C VAL A 293 -13.68 -10.72 -16.73
N ILE A 294 -14.46 -11.72 -17.13
CA ILE A 294 -14.78 -12.87 -16.28
C ILE A 294 -14.07 -14.12 -16.80
N ASN A 295 -13.38 -14.84 -15.91
CA ASN A 295 -12.86 -16.19 -16.15
C ASN A 295 -13.62 -17.21 -15.30
N VAL A 296 -14.12 -18.27 -15.93
CA VAL A 296 -14.86 -19.38 -15.31
C VAL A 296 -14.15 -20.70 -15.61
N SER A 297 -13.37 -21.21 -14.66
CA SER A 297 -12.64 -22.49 -14.82
C SER A 297 -13.41 -23.67 -14.17
N LEU A 298 -14.72 -23.71 -14.39
CA LEU A 298 -15.67 -24.71 -13.89
C LEU A 298 -16.80 -24.97 -14.90
N GLY A 299 -17.56 -26.05 -14.72
CA GLY A 299 -18.73 -26.33 -15.55
C GLY A 299 -19.39 -27.69 -15.27
N TRP A 300 -20.51 -27.93 -15.92
CA TRP A 300 -21.39 -29.09 -15.73
C TRP A 300 -22.03 -29.54 -17.05
N TYR A 301 -22.47 -30.79 -17.13
CA TYR A 301 -23.10 -31.34 -18.34
C TYR A 301 -24.57 -30.91 -18.47
N ARG A 302 -25.14 -31.07 -19.67
CA ARG A 302 -26.51 -30.63 -20.02
C ARG A 302 -27.59 -31.07 -19.04
N GLU A 303 -27.50 -32.27 -18.46
CA GLU A 303 -28.48 -32.73 -17.47
C GLU A 303 -28.56 -31.81 -16.23
N GLU A 304 -27.48 -31.08 -15.95
CA GLU A 304 -27.37 -30.12 -14.85
C GLU A 304 -27.56 -28.66 -15.29
N GLN A 305 -27.95 -28.39 -16.55
CA GLN A 305 -28.19 -27.01 -17.03
C GLN A 305 -29.20 -26.28 -16.12
N ARG A 306 -28.81 -25.10 -15.62
CA ARG A 306 -29.67 -24.20 -14.85
C ARG A 306 -29.82 -22.86 -15.57
N GLU A 307 -31.05 -22.42 -15.70
CA GLU A 307 -31.49 -21.33 -16.56
C GLU A 307 -31.37 -19.97 -15.85
N ASN A 308 -31.40 -19.97 -14.52
CA ASN A 308 -31.00 -18.83 -13.69
C ASN A 308 -29.55 -18.42 -13.95
N VAL A 309 -28.64 -19.38 -14.17
CA VAL A 309 -27.23 -19.07 -14.48
C VAL A 309 -27.15 -18.45 -15.87
N HIS A 310 -27.87 -19.00 -16.85
CA HIS A 310 -27.89 -18.45 -18.21
C HIS A 310 -28.37 -17.00 -18.21
N ARG A 311 -29.50 -16.69 -17.57
CA ARG A 311 -30.03 -15.32 -17.44
C ARG A 311 -29.00 -14.35 -16.87
N HIS A 312 -28.35 -14.72 -15.77
CA HIS A 312 -27.44 -13.80 -15.09
C HIS A 312 -26.13 -13.62 -15.87
N LEU A 313 -25.70 -14.64 -16.61
CA LEU A 313 -24.59 -14.57 -17.54
C LEU A 313 -24.91 -13.62 -18.71
N VAL A 314 -26.09 -13.75 -19.33
CA VAL A 314 -26.57 -12.83 -20.37
C VAL A 314 -26.57 -11.39 -19.85
N ALA A 315 -27.08 -11.13 -18.65
CA ALA A 315 -27.08 -9.80 -18.04
C ALA A 315 -25.65 -9.23 -17.85
N ALA A 316 -24.67 -10.05 -17.42
CA ALA A 316 -23.28 -9.60 -17.31
C ALA A 316 -22.66 -9.29 -18.69
N VAL A 317 -22.99 -10.08 -19.72
CA VAL A 317 -22.56 -9.87 -21.10
C VAL A 317 -23.17 -8.61 -21.71
N GLU A 318 -24.43 -8.29 -21.40
CA GLU A 318 -25.10 -7.06 -21.84
C GLU A 318 -24.52 -5.78 -21.21
N GLU A 319 -23.97 -5.84 -20.00
CA GLU A 319 -23.16 -4.74 -19.42
C GLU A 319 -21.82 -4.51 -20.17
N GLY A 320 -21.46 -5.42 -21.07
CA GLY A 320 -20.24 -5.36 -21.88
C GLY A 320 -19.09 -6.24 -21.38
N ILE A 321 -19.34 -7.16 -20.45
CA ILE A 321 -18.33 -7.98 -19.78
C ILE A 321 -18.13 -9.31 -20.54
N PRO A 322 -16.97 -9.55 -21.17
CA PRO A 322 -16.67 -10.84 -21.80
C PRO A 322 -16.48 -11.96 -20.76
N VAL A 323 -17.08 -13.12 -21.04
CA VAL A 323 -17.02 -14.32 -20.20
C VAL A 323 -16.26 -15.44 -20.91
N PHE A 324 -15.12 -15.84 -20.35
CA PHE A 324 -14.30 -16.96 -20.83
C PHE A 324 -14.54 -18.20 -19.96
N VAL A 325 -14.70 -19.36 -20.58
CA VAL A 325 -15.07 -20.62 -19.90
C VAL A 325 -14.21 -21.78 -20.39
N SER A 326 -13.75 -22.63 -19.49
CA SER A 326 -12.98 -23.84 -19.83
C SER A 326 -13.86 -24.96 -20.39
N ALA A 327 -13.42 -25.65 -21.46
CA ALA A 327 -14.19 -26.67 -22.16
C ALA A 327 -14.46 -27.98 -21.38
N GLY A 328 -13.67 -28.28 -20.32
CA GLY A 328 -13.74 -29.52 -19.55
C GLY A 328 -12.73 -30.59 -20.02
N ASN A 329 -12.42 -31.53 -19.12
CA ASN A 329 -11.25 -32.41 -19.21
C ASN A 329 -11.62 -33.90 -19.45
N ASN A 330 -12.67 -34.19 -20.23
CA ASN A 330 -13.20 -35.55 -20.40
C ASN A 330 -13.10 -36.12 -21.83
N ARG A 331 -12.46 -35.40 -22.77
CA ARG A 331 -12.36 -35.70 -24.20
C ARG A 331 -13.70 -36.09 -24.83
N GLN A 332 -14.70 -35.24 -24.67
CA GLN A 332 -16.03 -35.42 -25.22
C GLN A 332 -16.42 -34.34 -26.22
N ASP A 333 -17.36 -34.70 -27.11
CA ASP A 333 -17.92 -33.83 -28.14
C ASP A 333 -19.06 -32.97 -27.57
N LEU A 334 -18.75 -31.70 -27.29
CA LEU A 334 -19.68 -30.75 -26.68
C LEU A 334 -20.92 -30.50 -27.54
N ASP A 335 -20.81 -30.59 -28.87
CA ASP A 335 -21.96 -30.41 -29.78
C ASP A 335 -23.04 -31.47 -29.54
N LYS A 336 -22.66 -32.65 -29.03
CA LYS A 336 -23.56 -33.76 -28.72
C LYS A 336 -24.05 -33.73 -27.28
N ILE A 337 -23.16 -33.49 -26.32
CA ILE A 337 -23.49 -33.63 -24.90
C ILE A 337 -23.99 -32.34 -24.27
N GLY A 338 -23.42 -31.18 -24.64
CA GLY A 338 -23.58 -29.91 -23.92
C GLY A 338 -22.78 -29.89 -22.60
N PHE A 339 -21.96 -28.87 -22.43
CA PHE A 339 -21.19 -28.57 -21.21
C PHE A 339 -21.26 -27.06 -20.92
N TYR A 340 -21.90 -26.67 -19.82
CA TYR A 340 -22.25 -25.31 -19.47
C TYR A 340 -21.37 -24.81 -18.31
N PRO A 341 -21.04 -23.50 -18.21
CA PRO A 341 -21.48 -22.41 -19.09
C PRO A 341 -20.92 -22.41 -20.53
N CYS A 342 -19.89 -23.20 -20.84
CA CYS A 342 -19.14 -23.19 -22.11
C CYS A 342 -20.01 -23.34 -23.39
N SER A 343 -21.18 -23.96 -23.29
CA SER A 343 -22.12 -24.18 -24.40
C SER A 343 -23.18 -23.08 -24.55
N TYR A 344 -23.16 -22.04 -23.72
CA TYR A 344 -23.97 -20.85 -23.93
C TYR A 344 -23.33 -19.96 -25.02
N PRO A 345 -24.06 -19.52 -26.06
CA PRO A 345 -23.52 -18.74 -27.19
C PRO A 345 -22.84 -17.41 -26.80
N GLU A 346 -23.17 -16.88 -25.64
CA GLU A 346 -22.66 -15.63 -25.06
C GLU A 346 -21.25 -15.80 -24.45
N THR A 347 -20.82 -17.06 -24.25
CA THR A 347 -19.53 -17.40 -23.65
C THR A 347 -18.45 -17.70 -24.68
N VAL A 348 -17.20 -17.53 -24.26
CA VAL A 348 -16.02 -17.89 -25.03
C VAL A 348 -15.46 -19.20 -24.49
N CYS A 349 -15.78 -20.30 -25.16
CA CYS A 349 -15.35 -21.63 -24.75
C CYS A 349 -13.91 -21.96 -25.19
N VAL A 350 -13.06 -22.38 -24.25
CA VAL A 350 -11.61 -22.57 -24.42
C VAL A 350 -11.18 -24.01 -24.14
N GLY A 351 -10.64 -24.69 -25.14
CA GLY A 351 -10.00 -26.01 -25.04
C GLY A 351 -8.48 -25.93 -24.82
N ALA A 352 -7.83 -27.06 -24.57
CA ALA A 352 -6.41 -27.13 -24.22
C ALA A 352 -5.51 -27.67 -25.35
N VAL A 353 -4.29 -27.12 -25.42
CA VAL A 353 -3.14 -27.66 -26.17
C VAL A 353 -1.93 -27.85 -25.27
N ASP A 354 -1.02 -28.72 -25.72
CA ASP A 354 0.32 -28.86 -25.13
C ASP A 354 1.36 -27.93 -25.77
N ASN A 355 2.58 -27.96 -25.23
CA ASN A 355 3.76 -27.26 -25.75
C ASN A 355 4.20 -27.71 -27.16
N ASN A 356 3.74 -28.86 -27.65
CA ASN A 356 3.99 -29.32 -29.02
C ASN A 356 2.95 -28.76 -30.03
N TYR A 357 2.06 -27.86 -29.58
CA TYR A 357 0.88 -27.41 -30.31
C TYR A 357 0.01 -28.60 -30.75
N THR A 358 -0.18 -29.59 -29.88
CA THR A 358 -1.09 -30.71 -30.11
C THR A 358 -2.31 -30.56 -29.18
N PHE A 359 -3.48 -30.79 -29.75
CA PHE A 359 -4.74 -30.82 -29.01
C PHE A 359 -4.71 -31.96 -27.99
N THR A 360 -5.00 -31.67 -26.73
CA THR A 360 -4.76 -32.64 -25.64
C THR A 360 -5.78 -33.78 -25.64
N ASP A 361 -5.36 -34.94 -25.15
CA ASP A 361 -6.18 -36.14 -25.06
C ASP A 361 -7.19 -36.12 -23.88
N TYR A 362 -7.25 -35.01 -23.13
CA TYR A 362 -8.27 -34.73 -22.14
C TYR A 362 -9.23 -33.59 -22.53
N SER A 363 -8.83 -32.64 -23.38
CA SER A 363 -9.71 -31.52 -23.72
C SER A 363 -10.99 -31.99 -24.41
N ASN A 364 -12.13 -31.54 -23.92
CA ASN A 364 -13.39 -31.58 -24.66
C ASN A 364 -13.27 -30.74 -25.96
N TYR A 365 -14.09 -31.08 -26.95
CA TYR A 365 -13.98 -30.63 -28.34
C TYR A 365 -15.37 -30.43 -28.99
N GLY A 366 -15.41 -30.01 -30.26
CA GLY A 366 -16.66 -29.68 -30.97
C GLY A 366 -16.73 -28.18 -31.33
N LYS A 367 -17.73 -27.79 -32.13
CA LYS A 367 -17.88 -26.43 -32.70
C LYS A 367 -18.07 -25.35 -31.64
N ILE A 368 -18.59 -25.72 -30.48
CA ILE A 368 -18.72 -24.87 -29.30
C ILE A 368 -17.35 -24.33 -28.84
N VAL A 369 -16.29 -25.13 -28.95
CA VAL A 369 -14.92 -24.73 -28.58
C VAL A 369 -14.35 -23.83 -29.68
N GLU A 370 -14.47 -22.50 -29.51
CA GLU A 370 -14.00 -21.52 -30.50
C GLU A 370 -12.47 -21.32 -30.43
N TYR A 371 -11.88 -21.42 -29.22
CA TYR A 371 -10.46 -21.16 -28.97
C TYR A 371 -9.76 -22.30 -28.25
N LEU A 372 -8.45 -22.34 -28.42
CA LEU A 372 -7.54 -23.26 -27.76
C LEU A 372 -6.42 -22.46 -27.07
N GLY A 373 -6.03 -22.88 -25.86
CA GLY A 373 -4.99 -22.25 -25.05
C GLY A 373 -3.99 -23.25 -24.47
N PRO A 374 -2.79 -22.81 -24.06
CA PRO A 374 -1.81 -23.65 -23.37
C PRO A 374 -2.42 -24.23 -22.08
N GLY A 375 -2.47 -25.55 -21.97
CA GLY A 375 -3.19 -26.22 -20.88
C GLY A 375 -2.52 -27.43 -20.26
N THR A 376 -1.48 -28.02 -20.86
CA THR A 376 -0.74 -29.16 -20.26
C THR A 376 0.51 -28.67 -19.54
N LEU A 377 0.76 -29.12 -18.32
CA LEU A 377 1.92 -28.70 -17.51
C LEU A 377 2.10 -27.18 -17.55
N VAL A 378 1.10 -26.41 -17.12
CA VAL A 378 1.21 -24.96 -17.00
C VAL A 378 1.72 -24.62 -15.60
N LEU A 379 2.91 -24.00 -15.51
CA LEU A 379 3.44 -23.46 -14.26
C LEU A 379 2.72 -22.15 -13.92
N SER A 380 2.23 -22.05 -12.69
CA SER A 380 1.66 -20.82 -12.14
C SER A 380 1.66 -20.88 -10.60
N LEU A 381 1.18 -19.82 -9.98
CA LEU A 381 1.11 -19.58 -8.54
C LEU A 381 0.26 -20.63 -7.80
N TRP A 382 0.54 -20.86 -6.52
CA TRP A 382 -0.16 -21.84 -5.68
C TRP A 382 -0.48 -21.30 -4.28
N SER A 383 -1.52 -21.81 -3.61
CA SER A 383 -2.01 -21.19 -2.36
C SER A 383 -1.37 -21.71 -1.07
N ARG A 384 -0.38 -22.60 -1.15
CA ARG A 384 0.23 -23.24 0.03
C ARG A 384 0.95 -22.23 0.93
N ASN A 385 1.63 -21.27 0.33
CA ASN A 385 2.24 -20.09 0.96
C ASN A 385 2.28 -18.96 -0.08
N ASP A 386 2.91 -17.82 0.24
CA ASP A 386 2.91 -16.63 -0.61
C ASP A 386 3.92 -16.63 -1.77
N GLU A 387 4.64 -17.75 -1.99
CA GLU A 387 5.66 -17.91 -3.03
C GLU A 387 5.52 -19.18 -3.86
N ASP A 388 4.71 -20.15 -3.41
CA ASP A 388 4.65 -21.50 -3.95
C ASP A 388 4.13 -21.55 -5.40
N LEU A 389 4.67 -22.48 -6.20
CA LEU A 389 4.31 -22.65 -7.60
C LEU A 389 3.86 -24.10 -7.86
N MET A 390 2.98 -24.28 -8.83
CA MET A 390 2.44 -25.59 -9.18
C MET A 390 2.31 -25.79 -10.68
N TRP A 391 2.62 -27.00 -11.13
CA TRP A 391 2.35 -27.47 -12.49
C TRP A 391 0.97 -28.13 -12.53
N LEU A 392 0.02 -27.56 -13.27
CA LEU A 392 -1.29 -28.17 -13.48
C LEU A 392 -1.59 -28.39 -14.96
N SER A 393 -2.42 -29.41 -15.24
CA SER A 393 -2.92 -29.70 -16.59
C SER A 393 -4.45 -29.61 -16.64
N GLY A 394 -5.00 -28.91 -17.62
CA GLY A 394 -6.44 -28.77 -17.79
C GLY A 394 -6.86 -27.66 -18.76
N THR A 395 -8.10 -27.76 -19.24
CA THR A 395 -8.79 -26.65 -19.91
C THR A 395 -8.99 -25.46 -18.96
N SER A 396 -9.02 -25.71 -17.65
CA SER A 396 -8.96 -24.70 -16.59
C SER A 396 -7.71 -23.80 -16.67
N GLN A 397 -6.56 -24.34 -17.11
CA GLN A 397 -5.31 -23.62 -17.32
C GLN A 397 -5.23 -22.96 -18.71
N ALA A 398 -5.93 -23.51 -19.70
CA ALA A 398 -6.06 -22.89 -21.03
C ALA A 398 -6.94 -21.63 -21.02
N CYS A 399 -8.04 -21.65 -20.28
CA CYS A 399 -9.00 -20.53 -20.15
C CYS A 399 -8.39 -19.18 -19.71
N PRO A 400 -7.58 -19.08 -18.63
CA PRO A 400 -7.03 -17.80 -18.15
C PRO A 400 -6.12 -17.09 -19.15
N HIS A 401 -5.49 -17.82 -20.08
CA HIS A 401 -4.74 -17.20 -21.18
C HIS A 401 -5.66 -16.35 -22.08
N ALA A 402 -6.92 -16.77 -22.28
CA ALA A 402 -7.92 -16.02 -23.04
C ALA A 402 -8.37 -14.76 -22.29
N ALA A 403 -8.65 -14.91 -20.99
CA ALA A 403 -9.08 -13.81 -20.12
C ALA A 403 -7.97 -12.74 -19.99
N GLY A 404 -6.70 -13.15 -19.84
CA GLY A 404 -5.56 -12.23 -19.85
C GLY A 404 -5.38 -11.53 -21.19
N ALA A 405 -5.49 -12.24 -22.32
CA ALA A 405 -5.44 -11.60 -23.65
C ALA A 405 -6.58 -10.58 -23.84
N ALA A 406 -7.79 -10.88 -23.37
CA ALA A 406 -8.91 -9.95 -23.37
C ALA A 406 -8.67 -8.73 -22.48
N ALA A 407 -8.05 -8.90 -21.30
CA ALA A 407 -7.68 -7.80 -20.42
C ALA A 407 -6.64 -6.85 -21.06
N ILE A 408 -5.68 -7.37 -21.85
CA ILE A 408 -4.79 -6.53 -22.66
C ILE A 408 -5.60 -5.65 -23.63
N PHE A 409 -6.49 -6.24 -24.43
CA PHE A 409 -7.29 -5.47 -25.39
C PHE A 409 -8.22 -4.46 -24.72
N ALA A 410 -8.85 -4.83 -23.60
CA ALA A 410 -9.70 -3.97 -22.80
C ALA A 410 -8.92 -2.77 -22.21
N SER A 411 -7.71 -2.98 -21.69
CA SER A 411 -6.88 -1.92 -21.10
C SER A 411 -6.51 -0.82 -22.10
N TRP A 412 -6.42 -1.16 -23.39
CA TRP A 412 -6.08 -0.21 -24.44
C TRP A 412 -7.28 0.57 -24.96
N GLN A 413 -8.37 -0.09 -25.34
CA GLN A 413 -9.51 0.59 -26.00
C GLN A 413 -10.62 1.04 -25.03
N GLY A 414 -10.67 0.47 -23.83
CA GLY A 414 -11.89 0.38 -23.04
C GLY A 414 -12.87 -0.64 -23.64
N LEU A 415 -13.73 -1.22 -22.79
CA LEU A 415 -14.80 -2.11 -23.26
C LEU A 415 -15.98 -1.31 -23.82
N ILE A 416 -15.94 -1.04 -25.12
CA ILE A 416 -17.11 -0.60 -25.88
C ILE A 416 -17.79 -1.83 -26.48
N ASN A 417 -19.03 -2.10 -26.08
CA ASN A 417 -19.92 -3.12 -26.67
C ASN A 417 -19.34 -4.55 -26.76
N ASN A 418 -18.70 -5.06 -25.69
CA ASN A 418 -18.16 -6.43 -25.59
C ASN A 418 -17.25 -6.87 -26.77
N GLN A 419 -16.45 -5.95 -27.34
CA GLN A 419 -15.61 -6.28 -28.50
C GLN A 419 -14.34 -7.08 -28.17
N ALA A 420 -14.00 -7.29 -26.89
CA ALA A 420 -12.78 -8.00 -26.48
C ALA A 420 -12.63 -9.41 -27.11
N PRO A 421 -13.68 -10.25 -27.20
CA PRO A 421 -13.57 -11.55 -27.86
C PRO A 421 -13.42 -11.47 -29.39
N ASP A 422 -13.76 -10.35 -30.03
CA ASP A 422 -13.45 -10.10 -31.46
C ASP A 422 -11.98 -9.72 -31.65
N TYR A 423 -11.36 -9.05 -30.68
CA TYR A 423 -9.92 -8.77 -30.70
C TYR A 423 -9.08 -10.03 -30.44
N VAL A 424 -9.49 -10.89 -29.50
CA VAL A 424 -8.90 -12.23 -29.32
C VAL A 424 -9.03 -13.04 -30.62
N LYS A 425 -10.22 -13.04 -31.26
CA LYS A 425 -10.45 -13.69 -32.56
C LYS A 425 -9.54 -13.20 -33.67
N THR A 426 -9.40 -11.89 -33.79
CA THR A 426 -8.66 -11.23 -34.89
C THR A 426 -7.16 -11.47 -34.79
N ASN A 427 -6.64 -11.74 -33.59
CA ASN A 427 -5.22 -11.95 -33.34
C ASN A 427 -4.82 -13.42 -33.16
N SER A 428 -5.77 -14.32 -32.90
CA SER A 428 -5.51 -15.76 -32.74
C SER A 428 -4.78 -16.38 -33.93
N LEU A 429 -3.89 -17.35 -33.65
CA LEU A 429 -3.18 -18.11 -34.69
C LEU A 429 -4.01 -19.33 -35.11
N GLU A 430 -4.46 -19.36 -36.36
CA GLU A 430 -5.28 -20.45 -36.88
C GLU A 430 -4.44 -21.59 -37.49
N ASN A 431 -4.93 -22.84 -37.38
CA ASN A 431 -4.44 -24.01 -38.14
C ASN A 431 -2.98 -24.41 -37.89
N ILE A 432 -2.40 -24.02 -36.76
CA ILE A 432 -1.05 -24.43 -36.33
C ILE A 432 -1.04 -25.63 -35.37
N ILE A 433 -2.22 -26.04 -34.91
CA ILE A 433 -2.43 -27.07 -33.89
C ILE A 433 -2.70 -28.42 -34.56
N SER A 434 -1.97 -29.46 -34.15
CA SER A 434 -2.14 -30.85 -34.59
C SER A 434 -3.17 -31.60 -33.73
N GLY A 435 -3.82 -32.63 -34.29
CA GLY A 435 -4.70 -33.54 -33.54
C GLY A 435 -6.07 -32.96 -33.13
N VAL A 436 -6.41 -31.74 -33.57
CA VAL A 436 -7.70 -31.10 -33.33
C VAL A 436 -8.84 -31.97 -33.90
N PRO A 437 -9.84 -32.40 -33.11
CA PRO A 437 -10.96 -33.18 -33.60
C PRO A 437 -11.85 -32.40 -34.59
N ASP A 438 -12.40 -33.10 -35.59
CA ASP A 438 -13.26 -32.51 -36.62
C ASP A 438 -14.40 -31.66 -36.04
N GLY A 439 -14.57 -30.45 -36.58
CA GLY A 439 -15.58 -29.48 -36.14
C GLY A 439 -15.11 -28.50 -35.04
N THR A 440 -14.00 -28.79 -34.35
CA THR A 440 -13.45 -27.95 -33.27
C THR A 440 -12.72 -26.72 -33.81
N GLY A 441 -12.77 -25.60 -33.09
CA GLY A 441 -11.98 -24.41 -33.42
C GLY A 441 -10.47 -24.67 -33.41
N THR A 442 -9.74 -24.15 -34.40
CA THR A 442 -8.29 -24.31 -34.56
C THR A 442 -7.50 -23.06 -34.14
N ARG A 443 -8.13 -22.15 -33.39
CA ARG A 443 -7.60 -20.84 -32.99
C ARG A 443 -6.78 -20.96 -31.72
N LEU A 444 -5.45 -20.89 -31.81
CA LEU A 444 -4.62 -20.65 -30.63
C LEU A 444 -4.80 -19.19 -30.19
N ILE A 445 -5.14 -18.99 -28.92
CA ILE A 445 -5.21 -17.67 -28.29
C ILE A 445 -3.89 -16.92 -28.48
N ASN A 446 -3.98 -15.62 -28.77
CA ASN A 446 -2.81 -14.78 -28.95
C ASN A 446 -3.08 -13.35 -28.48
N THR A 447 -2.06 -12.72 -27.88
CA THR A 447 -2.11 -11.34 -27.37
C THR A 447 -2.02 -10.28 -28.47
N GLY A 448 -1.75 -10.68 -29.72
CA GLY A 448 -1.74 -9.77 -30.88
C GLY A 448 -0.56 -8.81 -30.96
N ILE A 449 0.39 -8.90 -30.03
CA ILE A 449 1.52 -7.99 -29.83
C ILE A 449 2.32 -7.73 -31.12
N GLN A 450 2.34 -8.71 -32.02
CA GLN A 450 3.06 -8.61 -33.29
C GLN A 450 2.19 -8.63 -34.56
N SER A 451 0.86 -8.75 -34.45
CA SER A 451 -0.06 -9.01 -35.57
C SER A 451 0.15 -8.08 -36.77
N SER A 452 0.26 -8.64 -37.98
CA SER A 452 0.36 -7.84 -39.22
C SER A 452 -0.95 -7.13 -39.60
N ARG A 453 -2.01 -7.33 -38.81
CA ARG A 453 -3.31 -6.64 -38.90
C ARG A 453 -3.35 -5.31 -38.12
N LYS A 454 -2.24 -4.90 -37.47
CA LYS A 454 -2.10 -3.62 -36.75
C LYS A 454 -2.59 -2.44 -37.58
N TRP A 455 -3.44 -1.61 -36.98
CA TRP A 455 -3.83 -0.34 -37.57
C TRP A 455 -2.80 0.76 -37.24
N TRP A 456 -2.58 1.68 -38.17
CA TRP A 456 -1.52 2.72 -38.07
C TRP A 456 -1.75 3.79 -36.98
N TRP A 457 -2.87 3.72 -36.27
CA TRP A 457 -3.26 4.62 -35.18
C TRP A 457 -3.26 3.91 -33.80
N GLU A 458 -2.80 2.66 -33.74
CA GLU A 458 -2.58 1.93 -32.49
C GLU A 458 -1.32 2.48 -31.78
N PRO A 459 -1.42 2.98 -30.54
CA PRO A 459 -0.33 3.69 -29.85
C PRO A 459 0.74 2.75 -29.27
N PHE A 460 0.71 1.46 -29.59
CA PHE A 460 1.73 0.50 -29.16
C PHE A 460 3.07 0.82 -29.84
N ARG A 461 3.92 1.60 -29.16
CA ARG A 461 5.36 1.49 -29.39
C ARG A 461 5.74 0.03 -29.16
N TYR A 462 6.26 -0.60 -30.21
CA TYR A 462 6.90 -1.89 -30.12
C TYR A 462 8.10 -1.75 -29.17
N ALA A 463 8.01 -2.32 -27.96
CA ALA A 463 9.21 -2.85 -27.33
C ALA A 463 9.70 -4.02 -28.21
N GLY A 464 11.01 -4.20 -28.35
CA GLY A 464 11.58 -5.24 -29.21
C GLY A 464 11.23 -6.66 -28.75
N ARG A 465 11.89 -7.66 -29.35
CA ARG A 465 12.19 -8.87 -28.56
C ARG A 465 13.02 -8.41 -27.37
N TYR A 466 12.85 -9.02 -26.20
CA TYR A 466 13.92 -9.03 -25.21
C TYR A 466 15.18 -9.56 -25.91
N PRO A 467 16.22 -8.72 -25.98
CA PRO A 467 17.38 -8.93 -25.12
C PRO A 467 18.00 -7.64 -24.57
N ALA A 468 18.67 -7.78 -23.42
CA ALA A 468 19.73 -6.94 -22.84
C ALA A 468 19.98 -5.53 -23.42
N SER A 469 19.79 -4.52 -22.55
CA SER A 469 20.34 -3.15 -22.60
C SER A 469 19.87 -2.16 -23.70
N ASN A 470 19.66 -0.91 -23.27
CA ASN A 470 19.59 0.34 -24.05
C ASN A 470 18.55 0.47 -25.20
N HIS A 471 17.38 1.06 -24.91
CA HIS A 471 17.08 2.49 -25.24
C HIS A 471 15.59 2.87 -25.27
N ASN A 472 15.30 4.01 -24.64
CA ASN A 472 14.38 5.10 -25.05
C ASN A 472 12.88 4.81 -25.35
N GLY A 473 12.06 5.06 -24.32
CA GLY A 473 10.86 5.89 -24.47
C GLY A 473 9.54 5.23 -24.10
N PHE A 474 9.13 5.45 -22.82
CA PHE A 474 8.07 4.75 -22.07
C PHE A 474 8.46 3.26 -21.83
N VAL A 475 8.53 2.72 -20.60
CA VAL A 475 7.70 2.98 -19.41
C VAL A 475 8.29 2.42 -18.09
N VAL A 476 7.55 2.62 -16.99
CA VAL A 476 7.55 1.88 -15.69
C VAL A 476 8.46 0.62 -15.66
N PRO A 477 9.49 0.58 -14.80
CA PRO A 477 10.31 -0.59 -14.64
C PRO A 477 9.60 -1.65 -13.80
N ASP A 478 9.47 -2.83 -14.37
CA ASP A 478 9.50 -4.08 -13.63
C ASP A 478 10.61 -4.89 -14.30
N ARG A 479 11.59 -5.34 -13.51
CA ARG A 479 12.66 -6.30 -13.86
C ARG A 479 13.84 -5.85 -14.75
N GLU A 480 14.96 -6.53 -14.49
CA GLU A 480 16.01 -6.94 -15.46
C GLU A 480 17.35 -7.13 -14.66
N LEU A 481 18.20 -8.17 -14.85
CA LEU A 481 19.45 -8.42 -14.05
C LEU A 481 20.41 -9.53 -14.58
N ASN A 482 21.74 -9.31 -14.49
CA ASN A 482 22.92 -10.21 -14.67
C ASN A 482 23.38 -10.82 -16.04
N ASP A 483 24.67 -10.52 -16.30
CA ASP A 483 25.75 -11.33 -16.89
C ASP A 483 25.88 -11.59 -18.42
N LEU A 484 26.97 -11.03 -19.03
CA LEU A 484 28.18 -11.79 -19.42
C LEU A 484 29.24 -10.97 -20.21
N VAL A 485 30.51 -11.06 -19.77
CA VAL A 485 31.77 -11.02 -20.56
C VAL A 485 32.29 -9.67 -21.14
N ALA A 486 33.25 -9.08 -20.41
CA ALA A 486 34.70 -8.89 -20.73
C ALA A 486 35.23 -8.94 -22.19
N PRO A 487 36.49 -8.54 -22.52
CA PRO A 487 37.61 -8.03 -21.70
C PRO A 487 38.04 -6.60 -22.17
N THR A 488 39.06 -5.88 -21.69
CA THR A 488 40.49 -6.11 -21.36
C THR A 488 40.96 -4.85 -20.59
N GLY A 489 41.99 -4.79 -19.76
CA GLY A 489 43.05 -5.75 -19.41
C GLY A 489 44.27 -4.96 -18.91
N GLU A 490 44.79 -5.33 -17.74
CA GLU A 490 46.09 -4.98 -17.15
C GLU A 490 46.56 -3.50 -17.10
N ILE A 491 46.86 -3.03 -15.88
CA ILE A 491 48.26 -2.84 -15.45
C ILE A 491 48.31 -2.92 -13.92
N SER A 492 49.24 -3.72 -13.41
CA SER A 492 49.60 -3.81 -12.00
C SER A 492 50.97 -3.17 -11.77
N VAL A 493 51.12 -2.36 -10.72
CA VAL A 493 52.39 -2.19 -10.01
C VAL A 493 52.11 -1.97 -8.53
N ALA A 494 52.89 -2.60 -7.66
CA ALA A 494 52.73 -2.57 -6.21
C ALA A 494 53.73 -1.63 -5.51
N SER A 495 53.42 -1.37 -4.24
CA SER A 495 54.35 -1.25 -3.09
C SER A 495 55.08 0.06 -2.79
N ALA A 496 55.07 0.38 -1.48
CA ALA A 496 56.13 1.00 -0.67
C ALA A 496 56.48 2.50 -0.93
N THR A 497 56.80 3.36 0.06
CA THR A 497 56.82 3.30 1.54
C THR A 497 56.84 4.76 2.07
N PRO A 498 56.63 5.05 3.37
CA PRO A 498 56.35 6.41 3.86
C PRO A 498 57.61 7.26 4.13
N LEU A 499 57.45 8.59 4.22
CA LEU A 499 58.34 9.48 4.99
C LEU A 499 57.66 10.80 5.42
N SER A 500 57.95 11.19 6.65
CA SER A 500 57.48 12.33 7.48
C SER A 500 57.61 13.76 6.91
N GLY A 501 56.71 14.67 7.35
CA GLY A 501 56.83 16.12 7.15
C GLY A 501 55.83 17.00 7.96
N ILE A 502 56.21 17.31 9.21
CA ILE A 502 55.67 18.29 10.19
C ILE A 502 55.00 19.55 9.58
N ASP A 503 53.81 19.99 10.08
CA ASP A 503 53.71 21.06 11.11
C ASP A 503 52.28 21.26 11.70
N ILE A 504 52.18 21.76 12.95
CA ILE A 504 50.93 22.14 13.63
C ILE A 504 51.13 23.41 14.48
N GLY A 505 50.42 24.49 14.11
CA GLY A 505 50.34 25.76 14.84
C GLY A 505 50.33 26.97 13.88
N SER A 506 49.88 28.17 14.25
CA SER A 506 49.12 28.62 15.42
C SER A 506 48.69 30.10 15.24
N TYR A 507 47.48 30.46 15.69
CA TYR A 507 47.05 31.80 16.15
C TYR A 507 47.07 33.07 15.23
N THR A 508 45.93 33.77 15.26
CA THR A 508 45.71 35.25 15.35
C THR A 508 45.91 36.25 14.18
N SER A 509 44.75 36.75 13.70
CA SER A 509 44.23 38.14 13.85
C SER A 509 44.66 39.33 12.95
N MET A 510 43.62 40.06 12.48
CA MET A 510 43.51 41.51 12.16
C MET A 510 44.33 42.09 10.96
N GLN A 511 43.78 42.93 10.08
CA GLN A 511 43.23 44.27 10.38
C GLN A 511 42.25 44.88 9.33
N THR A 512 41.18 45.49 9.86
CA THR A 512 40.47 46.76 9.47
C THR A 512 40.60 47.43 8.08
N ILE A 513 39.44 47.86 7.56
CA ILE A 513 39.24 49.11 6.79
C ILE A 513 38.10 49.95 7.45
N THR A 514 38.07 51.26 7.19
CA THR A 514 37.62 52.32 8.13
C THR A 514 36.22 52.93 7.87
N VAL A 515 35.67 53.56 8.92
CA VAL A 515 34.36 54.26 9.09
C VAL A 515 34.20 55.57 8.29
N PRO A 516 32.98 56.17 8.18
CA PRO A 516 32.53 57.21 9.15
C PRO A 516 31.02 57.16 9.53
N GLU A 517 30.65 57.15 10.82
CA GLU A 517 30.11 58.29 11.64
C GLU A 517 28.59 58.61 11.46
N VAL A 518 27.80 59.03 12.47
CA VAL A 518 27.83 58.96 13.97
C VAL A 518 26.45 59.41 14.52
N THR A 519 26.18 59.14 15.81
CA THR A 519 25.12 59.66 16.75
C THR A 519 24.09 58.61 17.22
N GLY A 520 23.86 58.38 18.53
CA GLY A 520 24.50 58.95 19.73
C GLY A 520 24.31 58.08 20.99
N LEU A 521 25.18 58.29 22.00
CA LEU A 521 25.27 57.54 23.28
C LEU A 521 24.09 57.87 24.24
N THR A 522 23.82 57.22 25.39
CA THR A 522 24.67 56.75 26.54
C THR A 522 23.94 55.64 27.31
N THR A 523 24.56 54.56 27.85
CA THR A 523 25.32 54.45 29.14
C THR A 523 24.64 55.20 30.32
N GLU A 524 24.58 54.73 31.57
CA GLU A 524 25.32 53.69 32.30
C GLU A 524 24.64 53.37 33.67
N THR A 525 25.09 52.31 34.36
CA THR A 525 24.98 52.06 35.83
C THR A 525 23.61 52.03 36.54
N GLY A 526 23.38 50.98 37.35
CA GLY A 526 22.24 50.88 38.27
C GLY A 526 22.56 51.25 39.73
N VAL A 527 21.58 51.14 40.63
CA VAL A 527 21.71 50.97 42.09
C VAL A 527 20.34 50.52 42.64
N ALA A 528 20.33 49.63 43.64
CA ALA A 528 19.11 49.12 44.29
C ALA A 528 18.62 50.00 45.46
N THR A 529 17.32 49.94 45.80
CA THR A 529 16.83 50.13 47.18
C THR A 529 15.40 49.61 47.38
N TRP A 530 15.05 49.36 48.64
CA TRP A 530 13.92 48.58 49.16
C TRP A 530 12.65 49.43 49.47
N GLU A 531 11.45 48.81 49.37
CA GLU A 531 10.38 48.63 50.40
C GLU A 531 10.09 49.72 51.49
N PRO A 532 8.89 49.79 52.17
CA PRO A 532 7.66 48.98 52.05
C PRO A 532 6.28 49.74 52.15
N SER A 533 5.20 48.97 51.90
CA SER A 533 3.78 48.98 52.39
C SER A 533 3.13 50.13 53.21
N VAL A 534 1.80 50.32 52.99
CA VAL A 534 0.77 50.59 54.04
C VAL A 534 -0.52 49.78 53.74
N VAL A 535 -1.22 49.33 54.78
CA VAL A 535 -2.42 48.44 54.79
C VAL A 535 -3.55 49.06 55.62
N GLU A 536 -4.83 48.76 55.32
CA GLU A 536 -5.99 48.73 56.24
C GLU A 536 -7.22 48.16 55.46
N GLU A 537 -7.56 46.87 55.56
CA GLU A 537 -8.39 46.17 56.58
C GLU A 537 -9.94 46.31 56.50
N THR A 538 -10.59 45.31 55.86
CA THR A 538 -11.72 44.44 56.35
C THR A 538 -13.12 45.05 56.72
N PRO A 539 -14.21 44.26 56.99
CA PRO A 539 -14.47 42.81 56.85
C PRO A 539 -15.81 42.36 56.17
N SER A 540 -15.86 41.07 55.81
CA SER A 540 -17.00 40.10 55.73
C SER A 540 -18.37 40.42 55.08
N ILE A 541 -18.85 39.48 54.24
CA ILE A 541 -20.18 38.82 54.35
C ILE A 541 -20.19 37.48 53.56
N SER A 542 -21.15 36.60 53.89
CA SER A 542 -21.21 35.16 53.63
C SER A 542 -21.54 34.68 52.21
N VAL A 543 -21.08 33.46 51.92
CA VAL A 543 -21.47 32.57 50.80
C VAL A 543 -22.99 32.36 50.73
N PRO A 544 -23.59 32.39 49.52
CA PRO A 544 -24.81 31.67 49.19
C PRO A 544 -24.50 30.33 48.49
N THR A 545 -25.07 29.25 48.98
CA THR A 545 -25.00 27.92 48.37
C THR A 545 -26.08 27.72 47.30
N GLU A 546 -25.84 26.74 46.44
CA GLU A 546 -26.78 26.03 45.54
C GLU A 546 -27.18 26.61 44.16
N THR A 547 -26.80 25.81 43.16
CA THR A 547 -27.60 25.43 41.97
C THR A 547 -27.96 26.50 40.94
N ALA A 548 -27.03 26.74 40.03
CA ALA A 548 -27.19 26.29 38.63
C ALA A 548 -25.82 26.33 37.93
N THR A 549 -25.27 25.18 37.55
CA THR A 549 -24.17 25.15 36.58
C THR A 549 -24.73 25.68 35.26
N PRO A 550 -24.16 26.74 34.66
CA PRO A 550 -24.53 27.11 33.30
C PRO A 550 -24.14 25.96 32.40
N ALA A 551 -25.04 25.50 31.52
CA ALA A 551 -24.62 24.64 30.43
C ALA A 551 -23.54 25.37 29.62
N PRO A 552 -22.45 24.70 29.20
CA PRO A 552 -21.43 25.34 28.40
C PRO A 552 -22.06 25.96 27.14
N PRO A 553 -21.68 27.19 26.75
CA PRO A 553 -22.22 27.79 25.54
C PRO A 553 -21.88 26.90 24.34
N ALA A 554 -22.80 26.80 23.38
CA ALA A 554 -22.52 26.11 22.12
C ALA A 554 -21.32 26.80 21.44
N GLY A 555 -20.22 26.06 21.27
CA GLY A 555 -18.96 26.59 20.76
C GLY A 555 -19.08 27.20 19.38
N GLY A 556 -18.40 28.33 19.17
CA GLY A 556 -18.14 28.85 17.82
C GLY A 556 -16.90 28.20 17.21
N GLU A 557 -16.62 28.51 15.94
CA GLU A 557 -15.46 27.96 15.20
C GLU A 557 -14.12 28.13 15.93
N THR A 558 -13.99 29.14 16.79
CA THR A 558 -12.75 29.51 17.51
C THR A 558 -12.66 28.98 18.95
N GLY A 559 -13.57 28.10 19.39
CA GLY A 559 -13.54 27.59 20.77
C GLY A 559 -12.37 26.64 21.04
N GLN A 560 -11.98 26.50 22.33
CA GLN A 560 -10.91 25.60 22.74
C GLN A 560 -11.25 24.14 22.42
N GLN A 561 -10.28 23.39 21.92
CA GLN A 561 -10.39 22.00 21.45
C GLN A 561 -9.37 21.08 22.09
N ILE A 562 -9.67 19.79 22.09
CA ILE A 562 -8.74 18.72 22.45
C ILE A 562 -7.98 18.31 21.18
N ALA A 563 -6.66 18.24 21.33
CA ALA A 563 -5.75 17.64 20.37
C ALA A 563 -4.86 16.65 21.12
N LEU A 564 -4.70 15.43 20.63
CA LEU A 564 -3.95 14.38 21.33
C LEU A 564 -2.72 13.93 20.53
N VAL A 565 -1.54 14.09 21.12
CA VAL A 565 -0.32 13.36 20.79
C VAL A 565 -0.41 12.01 21.48
N LEU A 566 -0.55 10.93 20.72
CA LEU A 566 -0.57 9.55 21.25
C LEU A 566 0.63 8.82 20.68
N ASN A 567 1.43 8.19 21.54
CA ASN A 567 2.54 7.35 21.08
C ASN A 567 2.05 5.95 20.76
N MET A 568 2.65 5.34 19.75
CA MET A 568 2.15 4.10 19.17
C MET A 568 3.30 3.08 19.11
N SER A 569 3.95 2.86 20.25
CA SER A 569 5.13 2.02 20.38
C SER A 569 4.85 0.54 20.06
N LEU A 570 5.39 0.11 18.92
CA LEU A 570 5.88 -1.25 18.62
C LEU A 570 5.05 -2.45 19.12
N HIS A 571 4.06 -2.84 18.31
CA HIS A 571 3.47 -4.20 18.23
C HIS A 571 3.49 -5.07 19.50
N ALA A 572 2.50 -4.86 20.37
CA ALA A 572 1.90 -5.94 21.15
C ALA A 572 0.37 -5.86 21.08
N ASP A 573 -0.21 -4.71 21.45
CA ASP A 573 -1.65 -4.45 21.39
C ASP A 573 -1.92 -3.03 20.84
N LEU A 574 -2.40 -2.96 19.59
CA LEU A 574 -3.14 -1.79 19.13
C LEU A 574 -4.43 -1.71 19.97
N ASP A 575 -4.60 -0.65 20.78
CA ASP A 575 -5.87 -0.41 21.50
C ASP A 575 -6.95 0.06 20.51
N VAL A 576 -7.45 -0.88 19.70
CA VAL A 576 -8.48 -0.64 18.68
C VAL A 576 -9.75 -0.09 19.33
N ASP A 577 -10.14 -0.60 20.50
CA ASP A 577 -11.30 -0.12 21.25
C ASP A 577 -11.10 1.34 21.73
N GLY A 578 -9.87 1.71 22.13
CA GLY A 578 -9.46 3.09 22.41
C GLY A 578 -9.52 4.01 21.20
N TRP A 579 -8.99 3.56 20.06
CA TRP A 579 -9.03 4.34 18.82
C TRP A 579 -10.46 4.49 18.27
N GLU A 580 -11.27 3.44 18.25
CA GLU A 580 -12.68 3.52 17.86
C GLU A 580 -13.47 4.46 18.79
N ARG A 581 -13.17 4.45 20.10
CA ARG A 581 -13.73 5.39 21.08
C ARG A 581 -13.34 6.85 20.77
N LEU A 582 -12.06 7.13 20.53
CA LEU A 582 -11.58 8.46 20.16
C LEU A 582 -12.18 8.96 18.83
N ILE A 583 -12.28 8.08 17.83
CA ILE A 583 -12.90 8.38 16.53
C ILE A 583 -14.40 8.65 16.68
N GLY A 584 -15.09 7.92 17.57
CA GLY A 584 -16.53 8.07 17.85
C GLY A 584 -16.93 9.31 18.64
N TYR A 585 -16.00 9.97 19.35
CA TYR A 585 -16.25 11.21 20.07
C TYR A 585 -16.53 12.42 19.15
N ASP A 586 -17.16 13.46 19.68
CA ASP A 586 -17.53 14.68 18.92
C ASP A 586 -16.29 15.36 18.33
N SER A 587 -16.24 15.50 17.00
CA SER A 587 -15.13 16.14 16.28
C SER A 587 -15.02 17.64 16.54
N ASN A 588 -16.08 18.29 17.05
CA ASN A 588 -15.99 19.66 17.55
C ASN A 588 -15.25 19.73 18.89
N LYS A 589 -15.18 18.63 19.66
CA LYS A 589 -14.47 18.56 20.93
C LYS A 589 -13.04 18.07 20.75
N ILE A 590 -12.86 16.96 20.04
CA ILE A 590 -11.56 16.36 19.72
C ILE A 590 -11.33 16.51 18.22
N SER A 591 -10.52 17.49 17.82
CA SER A 591 -10.37 17.88 16.42
C SER A 591 -9.09 17.34 15.76
N VAL A 592 -8.09 16.92 16.55
CA VAL A 592 -6.78 16.48 16.06
C VAL A 592 -6.30 15.24 16.82
N LEU A 593 -5.78 14.25 16.11
CA LEU A 593 -5.10 13.08 16.67
C LEU A 593 -3.77 12.85 15.91
N LEU A 594 -2.66 12.71 16.63
CA LEU A 594 -1.38 12.32 16.04
C LEU A 594 -1.33 10.81 15.80
N ALA A 595 -0.79 10.40 14.66
CA ALA A 595 -0.41 9.03 14.35
C ALA A 595 1.13 8.92 14.21
N ASP A 596 1.83 8.56 15.30
CA ASP A 596 3.26 8.26 15.32
C ASP A 596 3.51 6.76 15.04
N ILE A 597 3.52 6.35 13.77
CA ILE A 597 3.46 4.93 13.35
C ILE A 597 4.86 4.28 13.27
N PRO A 598 5.10 3.14 13.95
CA PRO A 598 6.35 2.38 13.85
C PRO A 598 6.41 1.52 12.58
N ASN A 599 6.37 2.15 11.41
CA ASN A 599 6.15 1.45 10.13
C ASN A 599 7.45 0.82 9.57
N GLY A 600 7.91 -0.30 10.15
CA GLY A 600 9.28 -0.83 10.06
C GLY A 600 10.08 -0.71 8.74
N ASP A 601 9.47 -0.84 7.55
CA ASP A 601 10.16 -0.69 6.25
C ASP A 601 9.83 0.61 5.48
N PHE A 602 8.82 1.36 5.92
CA PHE A 602 8.25 2.57 5.28
C PHE A 602 7.98 2.45 3.76
N ARG A 603 7.83 1.24 3.22
CA ARG A 603 7.56 0.98 1.78
C ARG A 603 6.11 0.61 1.52
N SER A 604 5.48 -0.05 2.48
CA SER A 604 4.04 -0.29 2.48
C SER A 604 3.36 0.45 3.63
N ALA A 605 2.08 0.74 3.48
CA ALA A 605 1.28 1.32 4.55
C ALA A 605 0.72 0.17 5.40
N ASP A 606 0.84 0.25 6.72
CA ASP A 606 0.18 -0.71 7.60
C ASP A 606 -1.34 -0.68 7.36
N GLY A 607 -1.93 -1.87 7.22
CA GLY A 607 -3.32 -2.02 6.80
C GLY A 607 -4.33 -1.61 7.84
N ASP A 608 -4.00 -1.69 9.13
CA ASP A 608 -4.90 -1.36 10.24
C ASP A 608 -4.77 0.11 10.61
N TRP A 609 -3.55 0.66 10.64
CA TRP A 609 -3.33 2.11 10.71
C TRP A 609 -4.02 2.86 9.58
N LYS A 610 -3.97 2.33 8.35
CA LYS A 610 -4.66 2.94 7.21
C LYS A 610 -6.18 2.94 7.36
N LYS A 611 -6.77 1.93 8.03
CA LYS A 611 -8.21 1.95 8.36
C LYS A 611 -8.51 3.01 9.41
N LEU A 612 -7.72 3.08 10.49
CA LEU A 612 -7.91 4.03 11.58
C LEU A 612 -7.76 5.48 11.12
N ILE A 613 -6.74 5.80 10.32
CA ILE A 613 -6.55 7.12 9.71
C ILE A 613 -7.76 7.49 8.84
N ASN A 614 -8.19 6.58 7.96
CA ASN A 614 -9.34 6.83 7.09
C ASN A 614 -10.64 7.04 7.87
N ALA A 615 -10.88 6.24 8.91
CA ALA A 615 -12.07 6.34 9.76
C ALA A 615 -12.06 7.64 10.59
N GLY A 616 -10.89 7.99 11.15
CA GLY A 616 -10.68 9.23 11.90
C GLY A 616 -10.94 10.48 11.06
N ASN A 617 -10.36 10.56 9.86
CA ASN A 617 -10.60 11.69 8.96
C ASN A 617 -12.06 11.72 8.45
N SER A 618 -12.64 10.55 8.15
CA SER A 618 -14.07 10.45 7.81
C SER A 618 -15.01 10.90 8.94
N SER A 619 -14.57 10.87 10.20
CA SER A 619 -15.30 11.42 11.36
C SER A 619 -15.18 12.95 11.50
N GLY A 620 -14.43 13.61 10.62
CA GLY A 620 -14.17 15.05 10.64
C GLY A 620 -13.01 15.47 11.57
N LYS A 621 -12.06 14.57 11.85
CA LYS A 621 -10.87 14.85 12.68
C LYS A 621 -9.60 14.87 11.84
N TYR A 622 -8.66 15.76 12.15
CA TYR A 622 -7.35 15.75 11.53
C TYR A 622 -6.47 14.66 12.13
N ILE A 623 -6.30 13.56 11.40
CA ILE A 623 -5.32 12.53 11.74
C ILE A 623 -3.99 12.90 11.07
N ILE A 624 -2.99 13.26 11.86
CA ILE A 624 -1.74 13.87 11.36
C ILE A 624 -0.54 12.94 11.56
N GLY A 625 0.43 12.95 10.63
CA GLY A 625 1.64 12.12 10.70
C GLY A 625 2.80 12.82 11.41
N TYR A 626 3.74 12.06 11.96
CA TYR A 626 4.89 12.59 12.70
C TYR A 626 6.15 12.76 11.83
N VAL A 627 6.78 13.95 11.83
CA VAL A 627 8.05 14.23 11.14
C VAL A 627 9.05 14.89 12.09
N ASP A 628 10.23 14.28 12.27
CA ASP A 628 11.33 14.88 13.04
C ASP A 628 12.06 15.94 12.20
N THR A 629 12.15 17.17 12.70
CA THR A 629 12.88 18.28 12.04
C THR A 629 14.32 18.46 12.53
N GLY A 630 14.74 17.71 13.56
CA GLY A 630 16.10 17.69 14.11
C GLY A 630 16.65 19.08 14.46
N TYR A 631 15.79 19.99 14.91
CA TYR A 631 16.13 21.39 15.17
C TYR A 631 16.82 22.09 13.99
N LEU A 632 16.52 21.67 12.75
CA LEU A 632 17.17 22.12 11.51
C LEU A 632 18.72 22.05 11.55
N GLY A 633 19.28 21.16 12.37
CA GLY A 633 20.72 21.00 12.57
C GLY A 633 21.40 22.04 13.47
N ALA A 634 20.65 22.99 14.04
CA ALA A 634 21.21 24.18 14.67
C ALA A 634 21.09 24.25 16.21
N SER A 635 20.59 23.19 16.87
CA SER A 635 20.58 23.12 18.35
C SER A 635 21.98 22.88 18.95
N GLU A 636 22.14 23.07 20.26
CA GLU A 636 23.38 22.72 20.98
C GLU A 636 23.78 21.23 20.82
N GLN A 637 22.82 20.37 20.49
CA GLN A 637 23.04 18.94 20.22
C GLN A 637 23.50 18.65 18.78
N LEU A 638 23.40 19.63 17.86
CA LEU A 638 23.75 19.52 16.43
C LEU A 638 23.20 18.23 15.78
N SER A 639 21.89 18.04 15.87
CA SER A 639 21.24 16.85 15.31
C SER A 639 21.44 16.78 13.80
N ALA A 640 22.04 15.69 13.33
CA ALA A 640 22.27 15.47 11.90
C ALA A 640 21.09 14.73 11.25
N THR A 641 20.87 15.00 9.96
CA THR A 641 20.02 14.20 9.07
C THR A 641 20.45 12.73 9.09
N ARG A 642 19.61 11.82 8.58
CA ARG A 642 19.96 10.39 8.43
C ARG A 642 21.24 10.20 7.60
N LEU A 643 21.49 11.09 6.63
CA LEU A 643 22.72 11.11 5.83
C LEU A 643 23.96 11.59 6.62
N GLY A 644 23.78 12.28 7.76
CA GLY A 644 24.87 12.77 8.62
C GLY A 644 25.22 14.25 8.42
N SER A 645 24.41 14.98 7.66
CA SER A 645 24.56 16.43 7.45
C SER A 645 23.81 17.23 8.51
N ILE A 646 24.38 18.36 8.94
CA ILE A 646 23.72 19.35 9.81
C ILE A 646 23.26 20.58 9.02
N ASP A 647 23.41 20.58 7.69
CA ASP A 647 23.09 21.74 6.87
C ASP A 647 21.58 21.92 6.70
N LEU A 648 21.15 23.19 6.77
CA LEU A 648 19.74 23.62 6.69
C LEU A 648 19.04 23.12 5.41
N ALA A 649 19.77 23.05 4.29
CA ALA A 649 19.26 22.58 3.01
C ALA A 649 18.97 21.08 3.00
N ASP A 650 19.84 20.27 3.63
CA ASP A 650 19.70 18.83 3.71
C ASP A 650 18.61 18.43 4.72
N TRP A 651 18.44 19.22 5.78
CA TRP A 651 17.29 19.09 6.68
C TRP A 651 15.97 19.39 5.98
N ALA A 652 15.89 20.47 5.19
CA ALA A 652 14.70 20.74 4.37
C ALA A 652 14.41 19.59 3.38
N ALA A 653 15.45 19.05 2.73
CA ALA A 653 15.33 17.91 1.82
C ALA A 653 14.78 16.65 2.52
N GLN A 654 15.26 16.35 3.72
CA GLN A 654 14.75 15.23 4.50
C GLN A 654 13.29 15.45 4.92
N ILE A 655 12.96 16.62 5.45
CA ILE A 655 11.63 16.95 5.96
C ILE A 655 10.58 16.92 4.83
N GLU A 656 10.86 17.50 3.66
CA GLU A 656 9.95 17.46 2.51
C GLU A 656 9.73 16.02 1.99
N ASN A 657 10.79 15.20 1.96
CA ASN A 657 10.71 13.78 1.59
C ASN A 657 9.89 12.96 2.62
N ASP A 658 10.05 13.24 3.91
CA ASP A 658 9.32 12.55 4.98
C ASP A 658 7.83 12.92 4.97
N VAL A 659 7.49 14.17 4.65
CA VAL A 659 6.11 14.61 4.36
C VAL A 659 5.54 13.86 3.14
N ASP A 660 6.28 13.83 2.03
CA ASP A 660 5.84 13.11 0.81
C ASP A 660 5.65 11.61 1.07
N LEU A 661 6.50 11.01 1.88
CA LEU A 661 6.42 9.62 2.33
C LEU A 661 5.12 9.36 3.11
N TRP A 662 4.80 10.21 4.07
CA TRP A 662 3.56 10.12 4.87
C TRP A 662 2.31 10.12 4.00
N TYR A 663 2.20 11.07 3.06
CA TYR A 663 1.07 11.12 2.14
C TYR A 663 1.08 10.00 1.10
N ARG A 664 2.24 9.53 0.65
CA ARG A 664 2.36 8.37 -0.24
C ARG A 664 1.80 7.08 0.38
N LEU A 665 2.02 6.90 1.69
CA LEU A 665 1.55 5.72 2.42
C LEU A 665 0.07 5.85 2.83
N TYR A 666 -0.30 6.99 3.43
CA TYR A 666 -1.57 7.16 4.15
C TYR A 666 -2.52 8.23 3.55
N GLY A 667 -2.11 9.03 2.58
CA GLY A 667 -2.85 10.18 2.03
C GLY A 667 -3.88 9.88 0.92
N GLY A 668 -4.72 8.86 1.08
CA GLY A 668 -5.83 8.55 0.14
C GLY A 668 -6.99 9.56 0.16
N GLU A 669 -8.10 9.25 -0.52
CA GLU A 669 -9.30 10.13 -0.64
C GLU A 669 -9.88 10.60 0.72
N HIS A 670 -9.75 9.78 1.76
CA HIS A 670 -10.07 10.12 3.15
C HIS A 670 -8.84 9.92 4.07
N GLY A 671 -7.64 10.06 3.53
CA GLY A 671 -6.39 9.67 4.17
C GLY A 671 -5.88 10.64 5.24
N LEU A 672 -4.56 10.70 5.38
CA LEU A 672 -3.85 11.60 6.28
C LEU A 672 -4.32 13.06 6.13
N GLY A 673 -4.63 13.72 7.25
CA GLY A 673 -5.16 15.09 7.28
C GLY A 673 -4.11 16.17 7.54
N GLY A 674 -2.85 15.82 7.82
CA GLY A 674 -1.84 16.81 8.21
C GLY A 674 -0.52 16.23 8.68
N ILE A 675 0.37 17.10 9.16
CA ILE A 675 1.71 16.75 9.66
C ILE A 675 2.02 17.51 10.96
N PHE A 676 2.57 16.78 11.93
CA PHE A 676 3.18 17.28 13.15
C PHE A 676 4.71 17.28 12.98
N PHE A 677 5.30 18.47 12.98
CA PHE A 677 6.73 18.69 12.87
C PHE A 677 7.32 18.81 14.28
N ASP A 678 8.08 17.80 14.71
CA ASP A 678 8.66 17.74 16.05
C ASP A 678 10.12 18.22 16.09
N ARG A 679 10.61 18.45 17.32
CA ARG A 679 11.97 18.92 17.62
C ARG A 679 12.31 20.22 16.88
N ALA A 680 11.39 21.19 16.93
CA ALA A 680 11.61 22.49 16.33
C ALA A 680 12.31 23.47 17.28
N LEU A 681 12.99 24.46 16.71
CA LEU A 681 13.60 25.56 17.47
C LEU A 681 12.51 26.54 17.95
N ASN A 682 12.71 27.11 19.15
CA ASN A 682 11.80 28.10 19.74
C ASN A 682 12.22 29.57 19.46
N ASP A 683 13.32 29.80 18.74
CA ASP A 683 13.75 31.11 18.28
C ASP A 683 13.74 31.26 16.75
N CYS A 684 13.81 32.50 16.27
CA CYS A 684 13.71 32.83 14.84
C CYS A 684 14.94 32.41 14.03
N GLY A 685 16.07 32.20 14.69
CA GLY A 685 17.40 32.15 14.11
C GLY A 685 17.97 33.53 13.75
N PRO A 686 19.28 33.57 13.41
CA PRO A 686 19.91 34.76 12.84
C PRO A 686 19.12 35.24 11.62
N ASP A 687 18.77 36.53 11.61
CA ASP A 687 18.00 37.17 10.54
C ASP A 687 16.71 36.42 10.12
N ASN A 688 16.05 35.74 11.07
CA ASN A 688 14.82 34.94 10.90
C ASN A 688 14.97 33.63 10.09
N ILE A 689 16.19 33.15 9.83
CA ILE A 689 16.43 32.01 8.91
C ILE A 689 15.69 30.71 9.29
N TYR A 690 15.44 30.44 10.58
CA TYR A 690 14.71 29.23 11.01
C TYR A 690 13.20 29.40 10.81
N SER A 691 12.64 30.55 11.19
CA SER A 691 11.21 30.81 10.98
C SER A 691 10.86 30.91 9.49
N GLU A 692 11.74 31.48 8.66
CA GLU A 692 11.58 31.47 7.20
C GLU A 692 11.63 30.04 6.63
N MET A 693 12.53 29.17 7.11
CA MET A 693 12.57 27.78 6.67
C MET A 693 11.31 26.98 7.06
N TYR A 694 10.84 27.09 8.31
CA TYR A 694 9.60 26.42 8.72
C TYR A 694 8.39 26.90 7.92
N ALA A 695 8.26 28.20 7.68
CA ALA A 695 7.20 28.75 6.82
C ALA A 695 7.30 28.25 5.37
N TYR A 696 8.52 28.06 4.86
CA TYR A 696 8.76 27.55 3.51
C TYR A 696 8.36 26.07 3.37
N ILE A 697 8.75 25.22 4.35
CA ILE A 697 8.35 23.80 4.45
C ILE A 697 6.82 23.66 4.58
N ASN A 698 6.18 24.52 5.38
CA ASN A 698 4.71 24.57 5.48
C ASN A 698 4.06 24.90 4.13
N ALA A 699 4.59 25.90 3.44
CA ALA A 699 4.09 26.32 2.14
C ALA A 699 4.30 25.24 1.06
N TYR A 700 5.39 24.47 1.10
CA TYR A 700 5.55 23.26 0.28
C TYR A 700 4.45 22.24 0.59
N THR A 701 4.33 21.87 1.87
CA THR A 701 3.36 20.88 2.37
C THR A 701 1.94 21.22 1.93
N LYS A 702 1.47 22.45 2.17
CA LYS A 702 0.12 22.90 1.82
C LYS A 702 -0.11 23.08 0.31
N ARG A 703 0.92 23.41 -0.49
CA ARG A 703 0.81 23.45 -1.96
C ARG A 703 0.65 22.05 -2.56
N ARG A 704 1.34 21.07 -1.99
CA ARG A 704 1.35 19.69 -2.49
C ARG A 704 0.19 18.86 -1.95
N TYR A 705 -0.24 19.16 -0.73
CA TYR A 705 -1.34 18.53 -0.01
C TYR A 705 -2.31 19.61 0.51
N PRO A 706 -3.19 20.16 -0.36
CA PRO A 706 -4.16 21.17 0.03
C PRO A 706 -5.09 20.66 1.14
N GLY A 707 -5.32 21.50 2.16
CA GLY A 707 -6.10 21.13 3.35
C GLY A 707 -5.30 20.43 4.47
N ALA A 708 -3.99 20.19 4.29
CA ALA A 708 -3.12 19.69 5.34
C ALA A 708 -3.09 20.62 6.56
N PHE A 709 -3.48 20.11 7.73
CA PHE A 709 -3.27 20.78 9.02
C PHE A 709 -1.80 20.62 9.45
N THR A 710 -1.12 21.72 9.80
CA THR A 710 0.31 21.68 10.15
C THR A 710 0.60 22.19 11.56
N VAL A 711 1.40 21.43 12.32
CA VAL A 711 1.76 21.74 13.71
C VAL A 711 3.28 21.80 13.85
N LEU A 712 3.81 22.81 14.56
CA LEU A 712 5.23 22.87 14.94
C LEU A 712 5.39 22.68 16.46
N ASN A 713 6.16 21.68 16.90
CA ASN A 713 6.50 21.54 18.32
C ASN A 713 7.82 22.24 18.65
N THR A 714 7.70 23.47 19.14
CA THR A 714 8.83 24.29 19.59
C THR A 714 9.14 24.10 21.07
N GLY A 715 8.23 23.48 21.82
CA GLY A 715 8.27 23.49 23.28
C GLY A 715 8.13 24.90 23.88
N PRO A 716 8.52 25.11 25.16
CA PRO A 716 8.33 26.36 25.86
C PRO A 716 9.18 27.51 25.30
N GLY A 717 8.61 28.72 25.30
CA GLY A 717 9.32 29.95 24.94
C GLY A 717 9.36 30.28 23.44
N ALA A 718 8.40 29.78 22.66
CA ALA A 718 8.26 30.09 21.24
C ALA A 718 8.30 31.61 20.96
N SER A 719 9.20 32.04 20.09
CA SER A 719 9.37 33.44 19.68
C SER A 719 8.28 33.86 18.69
N LYS A 720 7.82 35.12 18.76
CA LYS A 720 6.69 35.62 17.95
C LYS A 720 6.80 35.37 16.45
N CYS A 721 8.01 35.43 15.89
CA CYS A 721 8.30 35.15 14.47
C CYS A 721 7.80 33.76 14.00
N LEU A 722 7.60 32.81 14.91
CA LEU A 722 7.12 31.46 14.61
C LEU A 722 5.58 31.40 14.48
N GLU A 723 4.85 32.42 14.95
CA GLU A 723 3.37 32.45 15.02
C GLU A 723 2.70 32.03 13.70
N ASP A 724 3.23 32.47 12.55
CA ASP A 724 2.67 32.20 11.21
C ASP A 724 3.43 31.17 10.38
N THR A 725 4.34 30.41 11.01
CA THR A 725 5.08 29.35 10.30
C THR A 725 4.26 28.10 10.04
N MET A 726 3.32 27.75 10.94
CA MET A 726 2.39 26.62 10.86
C MET A 726 0.96 27.05 11.24
N ASP A 727 -0.03 26.15 11.12
CA ASP A 727 -1.40 26.41 11.59
C ASP A 727 -1.48 26.48 13.12
N THR A 728 -0.68 25.67 13.83
CA THR A 728 -0.59 25.67 15.30
C THR A 728 0.85 25.43 15.77
N LEU A 729 1.23 26.02 16.90
CA LEU A 729 2.48 25.76 17.64
C LEU A 729 2.18 25.03 18.94
N VAL A 730 2.95 23.98 19.27
CA VAL A 730 3.01 23.46 20.65
C VAL A 730 4.01 24.30 21.42
N THR A 731 3.50 25.15 22.31
CA THR A 731 4.31 26.14 23.05
C THR A 731 4.49 25.81 24.53
N PHE A 732 4.02 24.63 24.97
CA PHE A 732 4.26 24.09 26.29
C PHE A 732 4.11 22.56 26.25
N THR A 733 5.13 21.86 26.77
CA THR A 733 5.13 20.40 26.98
C THR A 733 5.92 20.15 28.27
N ASP A 734 5.22 20.00 29.40
CA ASP A 734 5.83 19.69 30.71
C ASP A 734 4.74 19.19 31.69
N THR A 735 5.15 18.83 32.90
CA THR A 735 4.31 18.31 33.98
C THR A 735 3.25 19.30 34.48
N TYR A 736 2.20 18.76 35.10
CA TYR A 736 1.20 19.49 35.88
C TYR A 736 1.80 20.40 36.96
N ASP A 737 2.85 19.93 37.66
CA ASP A 737 3.57 20.72 38.67
C ASP A 737 4.30 21.91 38.03
N THR A 738 5.02 21.71 36.92
CA THR A 738 5.61 22.82 36.16
C THR A 738 4.52 23.77 35.67
N TYR A 739 3.41 23.26 35.14
CA TYR A 739 2.33 24.09 34.63
C TYR A 739 1.68 24.94 35.71
N THR A 740 1.41 24.40 36.89
CA THR A 740 0.76 25.15 37.97
C THR A 740 1.72 26.09 38.69
N ALA A 741 2.95 25.66 38.99
CA ALA A 741 3.88 26.42 39.82
C ALA A 741 4.88 27.30 39.05
N SER A 742 5.27 26.91 37.84
CA SER A 742 6.46 27.46 37.14
C SER A 742 6.24 27.84 35.67
N TYR A 743 4.99 27.83 35.17
CA TYR A 743 4.67 28.19 33.79
C TYR A 743 5.21 29.58 33.41
N ARG A 744 5.88 29.64 32.25
CA ARG A 744 6.36 30.88 31.64
C ARG A 744 5.43 31.25 30.48
N PRO A 745 4.69 32.36 30.56
CA PRO A 745 3.91 32.85 29.43
C PRO A 745 4.79 33.19 28.23
N LEU A 746 4.19 33.13 27.03
CA LEU A 746 4.73 33.78 25.85
C LEU A 746 4.86 35.30 26.10
N ASP A 747 5.89 35.93 25.53
CA ASP A 747 6.07 37.39 25.58
C ASP A 747 5.23 38.14 24.53
N TRP A 748 4.48 37.39 23.72
CA TRP A 748 3.49 37.86 22.76
C TRP A 748 2.12 37.23 23.03
N THR A 749 1.07 37.83 22.44
CA THR A 749 -0.29 37.29 22.46
C THR A 749 -0.64 36.83 21.04
N PRO A 750 -1.15 35.59 20.86
CA PRO A 750 -1.52 35.09 19.54
C PRO A 750 -2.73 35.83 18.97
N ALA A 751 -2.75 36.00 17.64
CA ALA A 751 -3.88 36.59 16.92
C ALA A 751 -5.13 35.69 16.92
N ASP A 752 -4.93 34.37 16.97
CA ASP A 752 -5.96 33.35 17.16
C ASP A 752 -5.48 32.39 18.27
N PRO A 753 -6.23 32.15 19.36
CA PRO A 753 -5.84 31.21 20.41
C PRO A 753 -5.49 29.81 19.90
N ARG A 754 -6.07 29.37 18.78
CA ARG A 754 -5.79 28.06 18.16
C ARG A 754 -4.38 27.96 17.55
N LYS A 755 -3.64 29.08 17.46
CA LYS A 755 -2.18 29.07 17.22
C LYS A 755 -1.38 28.41 18.35
N VAL A 756 -1.96 28.28 19.54
CA VAL A 756 -1.29 27.80 20.76
C VAL A 756 -1.88 26.47 21.22
N TRP A 757 -1.03 25.45 21.28
CA TRP A 757 -1.30 24.15 21.89
C TRP A 757 -0.43 23.97 23.15
N HIS A 758 -1.05 23.58 24.26
CA HIS A 758 -0.36 23.12 25.47
C HIS A 758 -0.58 21.62 25.69
N ILE A 759 0.49 20.88 25.93
CA ILE A 759 0.50 19.47 26.34
C ILE A 759 0.93 19.40 27.81
N ILE A 760 0.08 18.86 28.68
CA ILE A 760 0.27 18.89 30.13
C ILE A 760 0.11 17.47 30.69
N HIS A 761 1.19 16.91 31.21
CA HIS A 761 1.23 15.52 31.66
C HIS A 761 1.24 15.38 33.19
N GLY A 762 0.77 14.25 33.73
CA GLY A 762 0.61 14.02 35.17
C GLY A 762 -0.56 14.78 35.81
N VAL A 763 -1.62 15.11 35.07
CA VAL A 763 -2.80 15.84 35.56
C VAL A 763 -3.76 14.88 36.29
N PRO A 764 -4.07 15.09 37.59
CA PRO A 764 -5.05 14.26 38.28
C PRO A 764 -6.46 14.41 37.71
N ALA A 765 -7.23 13.31 37.69
CA ALA A 765 -8.61 13.31 37.19
C ALA A 765 -9.54 14.33 37.90
N SER A 766 -9.25 14.69 39.15
CA SER A 766 -9.97 15.73 39.91
C SER A 766 -9.72 17.15 39.40
N ASP A 767 -8.62 17.36 38.69
CA ASP A 767 -8.07 18.69 38.40
C ASP A 767 -8.22 19.05 36.91
N VAL A 768 -8.59 18.09 36.05
CA VAL A 768 -8.82 18.23 34.59
C VAL A 768 -9.59 19.52 34.24
N GLU A 769 -10.80 19.71 34.78
CA GLU A 769 -11.64 20.89 34.50
C GLU A 769 -10.91 22.22 34.83
N SER A 770 -10.13 22.22 35.92
CA SER A 770 -9.41 23.41 36.38
C SER A 770 -8.17 23.70 35.52
N VAL A 771 -7.44 22.66 35.08
CA VAL A 771 -6.24 22.77 34.25
C VAL A 771 -6.58 23.18 32.82
N VAL A 772 -7.65 22.61 32.25
CA VAL A 772 -8.15 22.95 30.92
C VAL A 772 -8.58 24.43 30.86
N ARG A 773 -9.34 24.91 31.85
CA ARG A 773 -9.68 26.34 31.97
C ARG A 773 -8.47 27.22 32.23
N LEU A 774 -7.46 26.75 32.96
CA LEU A 774 -6.21 27.47 33.15
C LEU A 774 -5.43 27.58 31.83
N ALA A 775 -5.48 26.55 30.98
CA ALA A 775 -4.90 26.59 29.64
C ALA A 775 -5.64 27.57 28.72
N GLU A 776 -6.97 27.64 28.78
CA GLU A 776 -7.76 28.64 28.06
C GLU A 776 -7.38 30.06 28.51
N GLN A 777 -7.29 30.30 29.83
CA GLN A 777 -6.85 31.59 30.41
C GLN A 777 -5.42 31.97 30.04
N ARG A 778 -4.57 30.99 29.70
CA ARG A 778 -3.20 31.17 29.22
C ARG A 778 -3.10 31.27 27.70
N GLY A 779 -4.24 31.30 26.99
CA GLY A 779 -4.33 31.57 25.56
C GLY A 779 -4.26 30.34 24.65
N ALA A 780 -4.29 29.12 25.19
CA ALA A 780 -4.25 27.90 24.39
C ALA A 780 -5.65 27.52 23.85
N GLY A 781 -5.80 27.58 22.53
CA GLY A 781 -6.97 27.08 21.82
C GLY A 781 -6.94 25.58 21.55
N LEU A 782 -5.78 24.94 21.57
CA LEU A 782 -5.64 23.48 21.57
C LEU A 782 -5.02 23.01 22.90
N VAL A 783 -5.47 21.88 23.44
CA VAL A 783 -4.96 21.36 24.72
C VAL A 783 -4.94 19.83 24.74
N GLN A 784 -3.91 19.27 25.39
CA GLN A 784 -3.85 17.88 25.86
C GLN A 784 -3.63 17.89 27.37
N VAL A 785 -4.45 17.14 28.11
CA VAL A 785 -4.15 16.75 29.49
C VAL A 785 -4.18 15.22 29.58
N THR A 786 -3.19 14.63 30.24
CA THR A 786 -3.12 13.18 30.51
C THR A 786 -2.73 12.95 31.97
N SER A 787 -3.19 11.84 32.55
CA SER A 787 -2.75 11.37 33.86
C SER A 787 -1.32 10.84 33.84
N ASP A 788 -0.83 10.45 32.67
CA ASP A 788 0.43 9.75 32.50
C ASP A 788 1.60 10.73 32.63
N ILE A 789 2.75 10.24 33.08
CA ILE A 789 3.98 11.03 33.09
C ILE A 789 4.76 10.61 31.85
N LEU A 790 4.88 11.56 30.92
CA LEU A 790 5.48 11.30 29.60
C LEU A 790 6.96 11.63 29.63
N ASP A 791 7.79 10.61 29.41
CA ASP A 791 9.18 10.81 29.00
C ASP A 791 9.20 11.10 27.48
N GLN A 792 10.24 11.77 26.98
CA GLN A 792 10.40 12.04 25.54
C GLN A 792 11.40 11.07 24.87
N PRO A 793 11.12 10.61 23.62
CA PRO A 793 9.85 10.73 22.90
C PRO A 793 8.74 9.96 23.65
N TYR A 794 7.47 10.32 23.41
CA TYR A 794 6.25 10.06 24.22
C TYR A 794 5.86 8.58 24.52
N ALA A 795 6.82 7.65 24.59
CA ALA A 795 6.73 6.19 24.54
C ALA A 795 5.80 5.50 25.57
N SER A 796 5.24 6.27 26.51
CA SER A 796 4.40 5.82 27.61
C SER A 796 2.97 6.40 27.63
N ASP A 797 2.55 7.29 26.72
CA ASP A 797 1.19 7.87 26.77
C ASP A 797 0.14 6.82 26.38
N THR A 798 -0.74 6.49 27.31
CA THR A 798 -1.86 5.56 27.07
C THR A 798 -3.13 6.33 26.73
N ILE A 799 -4.04 5.73 25.95
CA ILE A 799 -5.34 6.37 25.65
C ILE A 799 -6.14 6.47 26.96
N PRO A 800 -6.47 7.68 27.46
CA PRO A 800 -7.17 7.80 28.74
C PRO A 800 -8.53 7.10 28.73
N ASP A 801 -8.97 6.65 29.91
CA ASP A 801 -10.27 5.98 30.04
C ASP A 801 -11.44 6.92 29.68
N ASP A 802 -12.61 6.34 29.39
CA ASP A 802 -13.79 7.11 28.99
C ASP A 802 -14.19 8.15 30.06
N VAL A 803 -14.06 7.84 31.37
CA VAL A 803 -14.44 8.78 32.44
C VAL A 803 -13.53 10.01 32.44
N TYR A 804 -12.23 9.81 32.25
CA TYR A 804 -11.26 10.90 32.10
C TYR A 804 -11.56 11.72 30.83
N MET A 805 -11.80 11.06 29.69
CA MET A 805 -12.10 11.72 28.42
C MET A 805 -13.43 12.49 28.42
N GLN A 806 -14.49 11.98 29.07
CA GLN A 806 -15.74 12.74 29.23
C GLN A 806 -15.51 14.02 30.04
N SER A 807 -14.80 13.94 31.18
CA SER A 807 -14.45 15.10 32.00
C SER A 807 -13.67 16.16 31.21
N PHE A 808 -12.75 15.72 30.34
CA PHE A 808 -11.99 16.60 29.46
C PHE A 808 -12.89 17.25 28.38
N MET A 809 -13.75 16.48 27.71
CA MET A 809 -14.69 17.00 26.70
C MET A 809 -15.74 17.96 27.27
N GLU A 810 -16.17 17.76 28.52
CA GLU A 810 -17.04 18.68 29.25
C GLU A 810 -16.34 20.00 29.61
N ALA A 811 -15.03 19.97 29.84
CA ALA A 811 -14.24 21.14 30.23
C ALA A 811 -13.93 22.09 29.06
N VAL A 812 -13.75 21.57 27.83
CA VAL A 812 -13.50 22.39 26.63
C VAL A 812 -14.81 22.90 26.00
N GLN A 813 -14.78 24.04 25.33
CA GLN A 813 -15.95 24.59 24.62
C GLN A 813 -16.25 23.82 23.32
N GLY A 814 -15.20 23.46 22.58
CA GLY A 814 -15.27 22.90 21.23
C GLY A 814 -15.24 23.97 20.14
N GLY A 815 -14.73 23.61 18.96
CA GLY A 815 -14.50 24.49 17.81
C GLY A 815 -13.93 23.70 16.62
N THR A 816 -13.26 24.37 15.69
CA THR A 816 -12.58 23.75 14.53
C THR A 816 -11.10 24.07 14.48
N ALA A 817 -10.29 23.18 13.90
CA ALA A 817 -8.84 23.38 13.75
C ALA A 817 -8.56 24.52 12.74
N PRO A 818 -7.53 25.36 12.98
CA PRO A 818 -7.27 26.57 12.19
C PRO A 818 -6.50 26.30 10.89
N VAL A 819 -7.02 25.45 10.00
CA VAL A 819 -6.33 25.13 8.73
C VAL A 819 -6.31 26.33 7.78
N ALA A 820 -5.12 26.85 7.51
CA ALA A 820 -4.90 27.84 6.45
C ALA A 820 -4.60 27.19 5.10
N ASP A 821 -4.96 27.85 4.00
CA ASP A 821 -4.42 27.54 2.68
C ASP A 821 -2.92 27.88 2.60
N ALA A 822 -2.23 27.37 1.57
CA ALA A 822 -0.86 27.80 1.30
C ALA A 822 -0.78 29.33 1.11
N PRO A 823 0.27 30.01 1.61
CA PRO A 823 0.42 31.45 1.45
C PRO A 823 0.28 31.90 -0.01
N THR A 824 -0.46 33.00 -0.24
CA THR A 824 -0.61 33.55 -1.59
C THR A 824 0.76 33.88 -2.16
N PRO A 825 1.10 33.43 -3.39
CA PRO A 825 2.38 33.72 -4.00
C PRO A 825 2.71 35.21 -4.05
N ALA A 826 3.97 35.56 -3.79
CA ALA A 826 4.44 36.93 -3.93
C ALA A 826 4.27 37.43 -5.38
N ASP A 827 3.65 38.59 -5.56
CA ASP A 827 3.63 39.29 -6.84
C ASP A 827 5.05 39.74 -7.23
N GLY A 828 5.43 39.51 -8.49
CA GLY A 828 6.76 39.85 -8.98
C GLY A 828 6.97 39.54 -10.46
N PRO A 829 8.13 39.89 -11.03
CA PRO A 829 8.53 39.40 -12.33
C PRO A 829 8.77 37.88 -12.30
N ALA A 830 8.73 37.24 -13.48
CA ALA A 830 9.15 35.86 -13.62
C ALA A 830 10.65 35.71 -13.30
N ALA A 831 11.03 34.58 -12.71
CA ALA A 831 12.42 34.25 -12.48
C ALA A 831 13.14 33.95 -13.81
N GLU A 832 14.41 34.32 -13.88
CA GLU A 832 15.29 33.86 -14.95
C GLU A 832 15.60 32.36 -14.78
N VAL A 833 16.09 31.72 -15.84
CA VAL A 833 16.50 30.31 -15.79
C VAL A 833 17.72 30.16 -14.86
N PRO A 834 17.79 29.13 -14.00
CA PRO A 834 18.99 28.83 -13.21
C PRO A 834 20.25 28.75 -14.06
N GLY A 835 21.36 29.21 -13.46
CA GLY A 835 22.66 29.16 -14.11
C GLY A 835 23.24 27.74 -14.14
N SER A 836 24.56 27.63 -14.04
CA SER A 836 25.21 26.31 -14.06
C SER A 836 24.73 25.46 -12.88
N LEU A 837 24.11 24.32 -13.18
CA LEU A 837 23.87 23.23 -12.22
C LEU A 837 25.07 22.29 -12.24
N VAL A 838 25.47 21.79 -11.08
CA VAL A 838 26.64 20.92 -10.88
C VAL A 838 26.26 19.78 -9.93
N VAL A 839 26.86 18.61 -10.14
CA VAL A 839 26.87 17.52 -9.17
C VAL A 839 28.17 17.60 -8.39
N ASP A 840 28.08 17.91 -7.10
CA ASP A 840 29.26 18.09 -6.23
C ASP A 840 29.82 16.74 -5.76
N SER A 841 28.91 15.85 -5.37
CA SER A 841 29.21 14.50 -4.93
C SER A 841 28.00 13.59 -5.07
N TRP A 842 28.23 12.28 -5.01
CA TRP A 842 27.18 11.29 -4.84
C TRP A 842 27.65 10.18 -3.92
N ASP A 843 26.70 9.46 -3.35
CA ASP A 843 26.96 8.40 -2.39
C ASP A 843 26.04 7.19 -2.59
N TYR A 844 26.01 6.23 -1.67
CA TYR A 844 25.21 5.01 -1.80
C TYR A 844 23.71 5.24 -2.01
N THR A 845 23.15 6.34 -1.50
CA THR A 845 21.70 6.63 -1.60
C THR A 845 21.35 8.10 -1.78
N SER A 846 22.34 8.92 -2.15
CA SER A 846 22.17 10.37 -2.24
C SER A 846 23.03 11.02 -3.32
N VAL A 847 22.63 12.22 -3.74
CA VAL A 847 23.38 13.09 -4.67
C VAL A 847 23.34 14.52 -4.15
N SER A 848 24.53 15.12 -3.98
CA SER A 848 24.71 16.53 -3.61
C SER A 848 24.85 17.39 -4.87
N LEU A 849 24.08 18.46 -4.93
CA LEU A 849 23.95 19.35 -6.07
C LEU A 849 24.19 20.79 -5.63
N SER A 850 24.77 21.59 -6.52
CA SER A 850 24.87 23.05 -6.38
C SER A 850 24.53 23.76 -7.69
N TRP A 851 24.01 24.98 -7.59
CA TRP A 851 23.70 25.81 -8.75
C TRP A 851 23.95 27.30 -8.52
N GLU A 852 24.07 28.04 -9.61
CA GLU A 852 24.18 29.50 -9.60
C GLU A 852 22.81 30.18 -9.37
N PRO A 853 22.71 31.21 -8.51
CA PRO A 853 21.47 31.95 -8.27
C PRO A 853 20.85 32.57 -9.53
N SER A 854 19.52 32.60 -9.60
CA SER A 854 18.77 33.24 -10.69
C SER A 854 18.25 34.62 -10.29
N ALA A 855 18.23 35.56 -11.24
CA ALA A 855 17.57 36.84 -11.03
C ALA A 855 16.05 36.65 -10.84
N ASN A 856 15.50 37.36 -9.85
CA ASN A 856 14.08 37.33 -9.46
C ASN A 856 13.56 35.98 -8.93
N ALA A 857 14.43 35.06 -8.50
CA ALA A 857 14.00 33.85 -7.80
C ALA A 857 13.49 34.18 -6.39
N PHE A 858 12.36 33.59 -6.03
CA PHE A 858 11.84 33.47 -4.65
C PHE A 858 12.09 32.07 -4.06
N GLY A 859 12.38 31.09 -4.90
CA GLY A 859 12.79 29.73 -4.51
C GLY A 859 13.30 28.92 -5.70
N TYR A 860 13.61 27.65 -5.47
CA TYR A 860 14.03 26.69 -6.48
C TYR A 860 13.33 25.35 -6.28
N ASN A 861 12.85 24.75 -7.36
CA ASN A 861 12.39 23.36 -7.38
C ASN A 861 13.46 22.49 -8.03
N VAL A 862 13.88 21.43 -7.33
CA VAL A 862 14.80 20.40 -7.81
C VAL A 862 13.98 19.26 -8.40
N TYR A 863 14.32 18.85 -9.62
CA TYR A 863 13.70 17.74 -10.32
C TYR A 863 14.68 16.59 -10.48
N LEU A 864 14.25 15.39 -10.11
CA LEU A 864 14.86 14.13 -10.55
C LEU A 864 13.99 13.57 -11.69
N TYR A 865 14.59 13.46 -12.86
CA TYR A 865 13.91 13.32 -14.15
C TYR A 865 12.91 14.48 -14.35
N ASP A 866 11.60 14.19 -14.36
CA ASP A 866 10.52 15.18 -14.42
C ASP A 866 9.72 15.27 -13.11
N THR A 867 10.15 14.58 -12.05
CA THR A 867 9.51 14.59 -10.73
C THR A 867 10.19 15.61 -9.82
N GLN A 868 9.43 16.56 -9.29
CA GLN A 868 9.92 17.44 -8.22
C GLN A 868 10.21 16.59 -6.97
N VAL A 869 11.44 16.67 -6.46
CA VAL A 869 11.91 15.94 -5.27
C VAL A 869 12.28 16.85 -4.10
N LEU A 870 12.42 18.15 -4.34
CA LEU A 870 12.77 19.14 -3.32
C LEU A 870 12.39 20.55 -3.79
N SER A 871 12.03 21.40 -2.84
CA SER A 871 11.72 22.82 -2.98
C SER A 871 12.55 23.60 -1.94
N LEU A 872 13.23 24.68 -2.33
CA LEU A 872 14.12 25.43 -1.44
C LEU A 872 13.96 26.95 -1.59
N PRO A 873 14.13 27.73 -0.50
CA PRO A 873 14.09 29.20 -0.57
C PRO A 873 15.25 29.76 -1.39
N SER A 874 15.07 30.94 -1.99
CA SER A 874 16.01 31.51 -2.99
C SER A 874 17.43 31.80 -2.49
N TYR A 875 17.66 31.82 -1.18
CA TYR A 875 18.99 31.99 -0.58
C TYR A 875 19.78 30.66 -0.46
N ILE A 876 19.15 29.52 -0.74
CA ILE A 876 19.80 28.21 -0.81
C ILE A 876 19.95 27.81 -2.28
N THR A 877 21.19 27.54 -2.70
CA THR A 877 21.51 27.04 -4.05
C THR A 877 22.37 25.78 -4.03
N TYR A 878 22.21 24.97 -2.99
CA TYR A 878 22.81 23.65 -2.84
C TYR A 878 21.87 22.74 -2.03
N ALA A 879 21.92 21.43 -2.25
CA ALA A 879 21.28 20.43 -1.40
C ALA A 879 21.72 18.99 -1.74
N THR A 880 21.62 18.11 -0.75
CA THR A 880 21.76 16.66 -0.91
C THR A 880 20.39 15.99 -1.00
N VAL A 881 20.05 15.48 -2.19
CA VAL A 881 18.83 14.69 -2.41
C VAL A 881 19.10 13.25 -1.95
N GLY A 882 18.34 12.78 -0.95
CA GLY A 882 18.43 11.44 -0.37
C GLY A 882 17.38 10.45 -0.89
N ASP A 883 17.28 9.30 -0.21
CA ASP A 883 16.36 8.18 -0.48
C ASP A 883 16.36 7.66 -1.94
N ILE A 884 17.48 7.86 -2.65
CA ILE A 884 17.72 7.32 -4.00
C ILE A 884 18.20 5.87 -3.83
N PRO A 885 17.70 4.87 -4.59
CA PRO A 885 18.21 3.50 -4.51
C PRO A 885 19.71 3.42 -4.84
N SER A 886 20.45 2.54 -4.15
CA SER A 886 21.87 2.29 -4.46
C SER A 886 22.06 1.63 -5.82
N ASN A 887 23.23 1.82 -6.44
CA ASN A 887 23.54 1.35 -7.79
C ASN A 887 22.55 1.87 -8.88
N THR A 888 22.05 3.10 -8.73
CA THR A 888 21.22 3.75 -9.76
C THR A 888 22.09 4.59 -10.67
N SER A 889 22.10 4.30 -11.97
CA SER A 889 22.76 5.12 -13.01
C SER A 889 21.79 6.13 -13.63
N ASP A 890 22.34 7.04 -14.45
CA ASP A 890 21.58 7.93 -15.33
C ASP A 890 20.54 8.83 -14.61
N LEU A 891 20.77 9.13 -13.32
CA LEU A 891 19.98 10.09 -12.54
C LEU A 891 20.09 11.46 -13.20
N SER A 892 19.00 11.98 -13.76
CA SER A 892 18.99 13.27 -14.45
C SER A 892 18.41 14.34 -13.52
N PHE A 893 19.22 15.29 -13.06
CA PHE A 893 18.77 16.40 -12.24
C PHE A 893 18.61 17.68 -13.05
N SER A 894 17.57 18.47 -12.76
CA SER A 894 17.44 19.85 -13.25
C SER A 894 16.81 20.77 -12.20
N ILE A 895 17.09 22.07 -12.28
CA ILE A 895 16.52 23.09 -11.40
C ILE A 895 15.56 23.98 -12.17
N ARG A 896 14.49 24.44 -11.52
CA ARG A 896 13.66 25.57 -11.96
C ARG A 896 13.60 26.62 -10.88
N ALA A 897 13.82 27.88 -11.23
CA ALA A 897 13.63 28.99 -10.31
C ALA A 897 12.13 29.34 -10.24
N ILE A 898 11.65 29.63 -9.03
CA ILE A 898 10.28 30.06 -8.76
C ILE A 898 10.26 31.59 -8.80
N GLY A 899 9.48 32.19 -9.70
CA GLY A 899 9.29 33.64 -9.80
C GLY A 899 7.97 34.13 -9.20
N GLY A 900 7.63 35.37 -9.51
CA GLY A 900 6.36 35.99 -9.11
C GLY A 900 5.13 35.18 -9.53
N GLY A 901 4.13 35.13 -8.66
CA GLY A 901 2.96 34.27 -8.82
C GLY A 901 3.24 32.77 -8.60
N ASN A 902 4.40 32.40 -8.05
CA ASN A 902 4.87 31.01 -7.93
C ASN A 902 4.98 30.32 -9.31
N ILE A 903 5.35 31.10 -10.33
CA ILE A 903 5.51 30.64 -11.71
C ILE A 903 6.96 30.18 -11.90
N GLU A 904 7.15 28.95 -12.33
CA GLU A 904 8.47 28.40 -12.65
C GLU A 904 9.07 29.03 -13.92
N SER A 905 10.39 29.23 -13.87
CA SER A 905 11.23 29.45 -15.04
C SER A 905 11.24 28.20 -15.94
N SER A 906 11.87 28.31 -17.12
CA SER A 906 12.30 27.09 -17.83
C SER A 906 13.36 26.34 -16.99
N SER A 907 13.49 25.02 -17.20
CA SER A 907 14.55 24.21 -16.57
C SER A 907 15.94 24.71 -16.95
N SER A 908 16.88 24.54 -16.01
CA SER A 908 18.32 24.54 -16.26
C SER A 908 18.71 23.50 -17.31
N GLU A 909 19.97 23.53 -17.77
CA GLU A 909 20.54 22.32 -18.37
C GLU A 909 20.55 21.21 -17.32
N SER A 910 20.23 19.98 -17.76
CA SER A 910 20.21 18.82 -16.87
C SER A 910 21.61 18.26 -16.65
N VAL A 911 21.91 17.85 -15.42
CA VAL A 911 23.14 17.12 -15.07
C VAL A 911 22.85 15.65 -14.82
N SER A 912 23.83 14.79 -15.07
CA SER A 912 23.75 13.35 -14.80
C SER A 912 24.55 12.96 -13.56
N ALA A 913 23.96 12.15 -12.69
CA ALA A 913 24.58 11.58 -11.50
C ALA A 913 24.36 10.05 -11.45
N SER A 914 24.92 9.40 -10.43
CA SER A 914 24.67 7.99 -10.12
C SER A 914 24.84 7.77 -8.61
N THR A 915 24.29 6.71 -8.03
CA THR A 915 24.59 6.31 -6.64
C THR A 915 25.62 5.18 -6.59
N LEU A 916 26.33 5.05 -5.46
CA LEU A 916 27.35 4.02 -5.29
C LEU A 916 26.73 2.61 -5.14
N VAL A 917 27.52 1.59 -5.50
CA VAL A 917 27.16 0.17 -5.34
C VAL A 917 27.51 -0.28 -3.93
N LEU A 918 26.54 -0.81 -3.18
CA LEU A 918 26.77 -1.37 -1.85
C LEU A 918 27.84 -2.48 -1.90
N PRO A 919 28.92 -2.44 -1.09
CA PRO A 919 29.93 -3.48 -1.07
C PRO A 919 29.30 -4.81 -0.66
N VAL A 920 29.56 -5.86 -1.44
CA VAL A 920 28.93 -7.20 -1.31
C VAL A 920 27.40 -7.18 -1.24
N GLY A 921 26.75 -6.11 -1.73
CA GLY A 921 25.30 -5.92 -1.70
C GLY A 921 24.72 -5.53 -0.33
N ARG A 922 25.56 -5.15 0.65
CA ARG A 922 25.13 -4.97 2.05
C ARG A 922 25.15 -3.49 2.50
N PRO A 923 24.10 -3.01 3.18
CA PRO A 923 24.04 -1.68 3.79
C PRO A 923 24.75 -1.61 5.15
N ILE A 924 25.00 -2.74 5.82
CA ILE A 924 25.70 -2.81 7.12
C ILE A 924 26.89 -3.77 7.00
N LEU A 925 28.08 -3.31 7.42
CA LEU A 925 29.36 -4.00 7.28
C LEU A 925 30.22 -3.86 8.55
N ASN A 926 31.33 -4.60 8.60
CA ASN A 926 32.40 -4.44 9.59
C ASN A 926 31.92 -4.49 11.06
N LEU A 927 30.98 -5.39 11.36
CA LEU A 927 30.43 -5.58 12.70
C LEU A 927 31.52 -6.05 13.67
N LYS A 928 31.62 -5.38 14.82
CA LYS A 928 32.64 -5.68 15.83
C LYS A 928 32.14 -5.38 17.24
N ALA A 929 32.35 -6.34 18.14
CA ALA A 929 32.24 -6.14 19.59
C ALA A 929 33.65 -6.08 20.21
N GLU A 930 33.85 -5.16 21.15
CA GLU A 930 35.05 -5.07 22.00
C GLU A 930 34.66 -5.17 23.49
N PRO A 931 34.51 -6.39 24.03
CA PRO A 931 34.12 -6.59 25.42
C PRO A 931 35.22 -6.17 26.42
N GLN A 932 34.81 -5.50 27.48
CA GLN A 932 35.66 -5.11 28.61
C GLN A 932 35.00 -5.52 29.94
N ASP A 933 35.58 -5.13 31.07
CA ASP A 933 34.96 -5.31 32.39
C ASP A 933 33.87 -4.24 32.58
N GLY A 934 32.63 -4.66 32.83
CA GLY A 934 31.47 -3.78 33.03
C GLY A 934 30.85 -3.13 31.78
N PHE A 935 31.50 -3.15 30.61
CA PHE A 935 30.95 -2.59 29.38
C PHE A 935 31.49 -3.28 28.11
N THR A 936 30.83 -3.05 26.98
CA THR A 936 31.22 -3.53 25.64
C THR A 936 30.97 -2.44 24.61
N THR A 937 31.98 -2.17 23.77
CA THR A 937 31.81 -1.28 22.62
C THR A 937 31.39 -2.10 21.41
N TYR A 938 30.22 -1.83 20.86
CA TYR A 938 29.78 -2.35 19.57
C TYR A 938 30.08 -1.32 18.48
N SER A 939 30.37 -1.76 17.26
CA SER A 939 30.59 -0.88 16.11
C SER A 939 30.25 -1.58 14.79
N ALA A 940 29.83 -0.81 13.79
CA ALA A 940 29.57 -1.26 12.42
C ALA A 940 29.57 -0.06 11.45
N ASP A 941 29.86 -0.32 10.18
CA ASP A 941 29.69 0.65 9.10
C ASP A 941 28.27 0.56 8.54
N VAL A 942 27.51 1.65 8.58
CA VAL A 942 26.11 1.74 8.12
C VAL A 942 26.06 2.68 6.91
N LEU A 943 26.01 2.12 5.71
CA LEU A 943 26.24 2.80 4.43
C LEU A 943 25.03 3.53 3.84
N VAL A 944 23.83 3.27 4.37
CA VAL A 944 22.57 3.88 3.91
C VAL A 944 21.84 4.50 5.11
N PRO A 945 21.03 5.55 4.92
CA PRO A 945 20.25 6.15 5.99
C PRO A 945 19.20 5.16 6.52
N TYR A 946 19.07 5.13 7.85
CA TYR A 946 18.00 4.45 8.57
C TYR A 946 17.37 5.40 9.58
N SER A 947 16.07 5.26 9.84
CA SER A 947 15.39 6.02 10.90
C SER A 947 15.68 5.47 12.30
N SER A 948 15.98 4.18 12.43
CA SER A 948 16.41 3.59 13.70
C SER A 948 17.53 2.56 13.51
N LEU A 949 18.39 2.49 14.52
CA LEU A 949 19.44 1.48 14.69
C LEU A 949 19.35 0.95 16.12
N THR A 950 19.04 -0.33 16.26
CA THR A 950 18.90 -1.01 17.56
C THR A 950 19.96 -2.10 17.67
N VAL A 951 20.80 -2.04 18.70
CA VAL A 951 21.81 -3.07 18.99
C VAL A 951 21.27 -4.00 20.07
N PHE A 952 20.90 -5.22 19.70
CA PHE A 952 20.53 -6.25 20.67
C PHE A 952 21.74 -7.09 21.07
N VAL A 953 21.98 -7.21 22.37
CA VAL A 953 22.93 -8.17 22.95
C VAL A 953 22.20 -9.49 23.14
N THR A 954 22.78 -10.59 22.65
CA THR A 954 22.14 -11.90 22.63
C THR A 954 22.97 -12.96 23.35
N TYR A 955 22.33 -14.04 23.79
CA TYR A 955 23.06 -15.22 24.25
C TYR A 955 23.81 -15.89 23.07
N SER A 956 25.02 -16.38 23.33
CA SER A 956 25.80 -17.18 22.37
C SER A 956 25.21 -18.58 22.19
N ASN A 957 24.16 -18.68 21.36
CA ASN A 957 23.56 -19.94 20.89
C ASN A 957 23.81 -20.13 19.38
N PRO A 958 24.69 -21.07 18.96
CA PRO A 958 24.97 -21.31 17.53
C PRO A 958 23.77 -21.86 16.75
N ASN A 959 22.74 -22.40 17.43
CA ASN A 959 21.57 -23.02 16.80
C ASN A 959 20.40 -22.04 16.55
N GLY A 960 20.48 -20.77 16.97
CA GLY A 960 19.54 -19.73 16.56
C GLY A 960 18.07 -19.89 17.01
N THR A 961 17.80 -20.71 18.03
CA THR A 961 16.45 -20.90 18.59
C THR A 961 16.36 -20.36 20.02
N CYS A 962 15.49 -19.38 20.26
CA CYS A 962 14.94 -19.21 21.60
C CYS A 962 14.02 -20.35 21.96
N ASP A 963 14.20 -20.89 23.16
CA ASP A 963 13.28 -21.84 23.73
C ASP A 963 12.03 -21.09 24.19
N LEU A 964 10.94 -21.24 23.43
CA LEU A 964 9.67 -20.56 23.67
C LEU A 964 8.90 -21.14 24.87
N GLU A 965 9.52 -22.07 25.64
CA GLU A 965 8.95 -22.63 26.86
C GLU A 965 9.48 -21.95 28.14
N ASP A 966 10.69 -21.33 28.12
CA ASP A 966 11.35 -20.67 29.26
C ASP A 966 11.88 -19.25 28.90
N PHE A 967 10.97 -18.27 28.80
CA PHE A 967 11.26 -16.90 28.32
C PHE A 967 12.01 -15.97 29.31
N THR A 968 13.31 -16.20 29.55
CA THR A 968 14.17 -15.19 30.23
C THR A 968 14.82 -14.19 29.26
N SER A 969 14.29 -14.07 28.04
CA SER A 969 14.83 -13.22 26.96
C SER A 969 13.76 -12.86 25.93
N TRP A 970 13.97 -11.77 25.20
CA TRP A 970 13.09 -11.30 24.12
C TRP A 970 13.44 -11.97 22.79
N PRO A 971 12.48 -12.56 22.05
CA PRO A 971 12.74 -13.17 20.76
C PRO A 971 12.85 -12.12 19.65
N ILE A 972 14.02 -12.06 19.02
CA ILE A 972 14.34 -11.24 17.85
C ILE A 972 14.21 -12.15 16.63
N CYS A 973 13.00 -12.26 16.09
CA CYS A 973 12.68 -13.10 14.95
C CYS A 973 12.92 -12.36 13.63
N TYR A 974 13.59 -13.02 12.69
CA TYR A 974 13.77 -12.55 11.31
C TYR A 974 13.05 -13.44 10.30
N ASP A 975 12.66 -14.66 10.69
CA ASP A 975 11.69 -15.50 9.99
C ASP A 975 10.72 -16.14 11.00
N THR A 976 9.62 -16.74 10.52
CA THR A 976 8.56 -17.33 11.38
C THR A 976 8.99 -18.54 12.22
N SER A 977 10.25 -18.97 12.13
CA SER A 977 10.81 -20.16 12.76
C SER A 977 12.16 -19.96 13.46
N ARG A 978 12.81 -18.79 13.29
CA ARG A 978 14.14 -18.50 13.84
C ARG A 978 14.15 -17.15 14.57
N CYS A 979 14.50 -17.21 15.85
CA CYS A 979 14.50 -16.06 16.75
C CYS A 979 15.71 -16.11 17.68
N TYR A 980 16.42 -14.98 17.80
CA TYR A 980 17.53 -14.81 18.72
C TYR A 980 17.09 -14.23 20.06
N CYS A 981 17.80 -14.59 21.12
CA CYS A 981 17.41 -14.25 22.48
C CYS A 981 18.09 -12.96 22.94
N GLY A 982 17.41 -11.84 22.76
CA GLY A 982 17.81 -10.53 23.26
C GLY A 982 17.69 -10.45 24.78
N VAL A 983 18.74 -9.95 25.44
CA VAL A 983 18.80 -9.79 26.90
C VAL A 983 19.15 -8.38 27.33
N ALA A 984 19.84 -7.65 26.47
CA ALA A 984 20.02 -6.20 26.57
C ALA A 984 19.80 -5.58 25.19
N MET A 985 19.39 -4.31 25.13
CA MET A 985 19.35 -3.55 23.89
C MET A 985 19.84 -2.12 24.08
N VAL A 986 20.46 -1.58 23.03
CA VAL A 986 20.69 -0.14 22.86
C VAL A 986 19.77 0.35 21.75
N GLN A 987 18.93 1.33 22.05
CA GLN A 987 18.02 1.97 21.08
C GLN A 987 18.11 3.48 21.25
N GLY A 988 18.45 4.20 20.17
CA GLY A 988 18.83 5.61 20.30
C GLY A 988 20.05 5.76 21.23
N ASP A 989 19.94 6.64 22.21
CA ASP A 989 20.91 6.83 23.29
C ASP A 989 20.54 6.11 24.60
N ASN A 990 19.57 5.18 24.59
CA ASN A 990 19.11 4.47 25.79
C ASN A 990 19.57 3.00 25.85
N PHE A 991 19.93 2.52 27.04
CA PHE A 991 20.24 1.13 27.35
C PHE A 991 19.12 0.48 28.16
N TYR A 992 18.73 -0.72 27.74
CA TYR A 992 17.70 -1.51 28.40
C TYR A 992 18.16 -2.93 28.72
N LEU A 993 17.68 -3.48 29.83
CA LEU A 993 17.79 -4.89 30.19
C LEU A 993 16.42 -5.57 30.14
N TYR A 994 16.37 -6.81 29.65
CA TYR A 994 15.14 -7.60 29.63
C TYR A 994 14.85 -8.19 31.01
N ASN A 995 13.60 -8.10 31.48
CA ASN A 995 13.17 -8.55 32.81
C ASN A 995 11.90 -9.41 32.83
N GLY A 996 11.43 -9.90 31.69
CA GLY A 996 10.24 -10.75 31.57
C GLY A 996 10.37 -12.09 32.32
N THR A 997 9.24 -12.62 32.86
CA THR A 997 9.25 -13.74 33.84
C THR A 997 8.13 -14.80 33.67
N THR A 998 7.34 -14.79 32.59
CA THR A 998 6.11 -15.60 32.47
C THR A 998 5.99 -16.44 31.21
N SER A 999 5.40 -17.64 31.33
CA SER A 999 5.07 -18.52 30.20
C SER A 999 3.72 -18.17 29.56
N HIS A 1000 3.58 -18.42 28.26
CA HIS A 1000 2.39 -18.07 27.49
C HIS A 1000 1.51 -19.27 27.13
N THR A 1001 0.19 -19.07 27.19
CA THR A 1001 -0.79 -19.91 26.50
C THR A 1001 -1.53 -19.08 25.45
N THR A 1002 -1.53 -19.58 24.20
CA THR A 1002 -2.44 -19.20 23.10
C THR A 1002 -2.70 -17.70 22.85
N GLY A 1003 -2.02 -17.13 21.85
CA GLY A 1003 -2.66 -16.20 20.91
C GLY A 1003 -2.52 -14.69 21.12
N GLY A 1004 -1.76 -14.23 22.12
CA GLY A 1004 -1.39 -12.80 22.28
C GLY A 1004 0.10 -12.56 21.99
N GLY A 1005 0.47 -11.33 21.66
CA GLY A 1005 1.87 -10.90 21.54
C GLY A 1005 2.60 -10.90 22.89
N LEU A 1006 3.92 -10.79 22.88
CA LEU A 1006 4.69 -10.68 24.13
C LEU A 1006 4.57 -9.26 24.69
N PRO A 1007 4.18 -9.08 25.97
CA PRO A 1007 4.14 -7.76 26.58
C PRO A 1007 5.56 -7.20 26.74
N TRP A 1008 5.71 -5.90 26.52
CA TRP A 1008 6.99 -5.20 26.65
C TRP A 1008 7.58 -5.34 28.06
N ALA A 1009 8.78 -5.94 28.16
CA ALA A 1009 9.45 -6.23 29.43
C ALA A 1009 10.93 -5.81 29.41
N TRP A 1010 11.20 -4.64 28.82
CA TRP A 1010 12.52 -3.99 28.82
C TRP A 1010 12.56 -2.86 29.86
N ALA A 1011 13.47 -2.95 30.82
CA ALA A 1011 13.72 -1.89 31.81
C ALA A 1011 14.82 -0.95 31.33
N LEU A 1012 14.58 0.37 31.38
CA LEU A 1012 15.59 1.39 31.12
C LEU A 1012 16.59 1.44 32.29
N GLU A 1013 17.87 1.24 31.98
CA GLU A 1013 18.95 1.24 32.97
C GLU A 1013 19.81 2.53 32.92
N GLY A 1014 19.80 3.25 31.79
CA GLY A 1014 20.49 4.53 31.63
C GLY A 1014 20.88 4.86 30.19
N ALA A 1015 21.61 5.96 30.02
CA ALA A 1015 22.04 6.45 28.71
C ALA A 1015 23.33 5.78 28.20
N VAL A 1016 23.51 5.79 26.87
CA VAL A 1016 24.62 5.19 26.11
C VAL A 1016 25.30 6.26 25.27
N ALA A 1017 26.63 6.26 25.29
CA ALA A 1017 27.40 7.03 24.31
C ALA A 1017 27.30 6.34 22.93
N VAL A 1018 26.61 6.99 22.00
CA VAL A 1018 26.59 6.64 20.58
C VAL A 1018 27.38 7.69 19.80
N THR A 1019 28.27 7.23 18.92
CA THR A 1019 29.10 8.11 18.07
C THR A 1019 29.08 7.62 16.63
N ARG A 1020 29.21 8.55 15.68
CA ARG A 1020 29.33 8.26 14.24
C ARG A 1020 30.56 8.98 13.70
N VAL A 1021 31.42 8.27 12.96
CA VAL A 1021 32.56 8.84 12.24
C VAL A 1021 32.51 8.35 10.80
N GLY A 1022 32.04 9.21 9.89
CA GLY A 1022 31.73 8.82 8.51
C GLY A 1022 30.61 7.77 8.50
N TYR A 1023 30.95 6.55 8.11
CA TYR A 1023 30.03 5.41 8.11
C TYR A 1023 30.02 4.59 9.40
N THR A 1024 31.10 4.67 10.19
CA THR A 1024 31.24 3.83 11.38
C THR A 1024 30.42 4.40 12.53
N TYR A 1025 29.39 3.67 12.93
CA TYR A 1025 28.67 3.88 14.19
C TYR A 1025 29.39 3.11 15.32
N SER A 1026 29.30 3.61 16.54
CA SER A 1026 29.82 2.94 17.74
C SER A 1026 28.97 3.23 18.96
N TRP A 1027 28.60 2.19 19.70
CA TRP A 1027 27.73 2.20 20.87
C TRP A 1027 28.46 1.60 22.08
N VAL A 1028 28.50 2.32 23.21
CA VAL A 1028 29.18 1.84 24.44
C VAL A 1028 28.14 1.33 25.44
N ALA A 1029 27.75 0.06 25.32
CA ALA A 1029 26.74 -0.54 26.20
C ALA A 1029 27.33 -0.86 27.59
N PRO A 1030 26.70 -0.49 28.71
CA PRO A 1030 27.17 -0.77 30.07
C PRO A 1030 26.89 -2.21 30.53
N ILE A 1031 27.20 -3.18 29.65
CA ILE A 1031 27.19 -4.61 29.92
C ILE A 1031 28.47 -5.22 29.33
N GLY A 1032 29.19 -6.03 30.10
CA GLY A 1032 30.51 -6.54 29.70
C GLY A 1032 30.81 -7.93 30.28
N THR A 1033 32.09 -8.33 30.17
CA THR A 1033 32.58 -9.69 30.45
C THR A 1033 32.39 -10.17 31.89
N SER A 1034 32.16 -9.26 32.85
CA SER A 1034 31.80 -9.57 34.23
C SER A 1034 30.33 -9.96 34.43
N THR A 1035 29.46 -9.62 33.48
CA THR A 1035 28.03 -9.97 33.51
C THR A 1035 27.74 -11.18 32.63
N MET A 1036 28.17 -11.16 31.36
CA MET A 1036 27.95 -12.24 30.39
C MET A 1036 28.94 -12.18 29.21
N ASP A 1037 28.89 -13.20 28.36
CA ASP A 1037 29.49 -13.13 27.02
C ASP A 1037 28.68 -12.13 26.17
N THR A 1038 29.33 -11.05 25.76
CA THR A 1038 28.77 -9.93 24.99
C THR A 1038 29.34 -9.89 23.56
N THR A 1039 29.96 -10.98 23.10
CA THR A 1039 30.45 -11.08 21.72
C THR A 1039 29.34 -11.37 20.70
N SER A 1040 28.18 -11.84 21.18
CA SER A 1040 27.00 -12.14 20.35
C SER A 1040 26.01 -10.97 20.38
N PHE A 1041 25.77 -10.37 19.21
CA PHE A 1041 24.86 -9.23 19.05
C PHE A 1041 24.26 -9.15 17.65
N ILE A 1042 23.17 -8.37 17.54
CA ILE A 1042 22.45 -8.08 16.31
C ILE A 1042 22.31 -6.57 16.19
N ILE A 1043 22.62 -5.99 15.04
CA ILE A 1043 22.19 -4.64 14.68
C ILE A 1043 20.94 -4.78 13.80
N GLN A 1044 19.79 -4.38 14.33
CA GLN A 1044 18.58 -4.18 13.54
C GLN A 1044 18.57 -2.73 13.05
N ALA A 1045 18.35 -2.50 11.76
CA ALA A 1045 18.12 -1.17 11.21
C ALA A 1045 16.77 -1.12 10.47
N GLN A 1046 16.01 -0.04 10.69
CA GLN A 1046 14.65 0.09 10.17
C GLN A 1046 14.37 1.49 9.64
N GLY A 1047 13.47 1.50 8.65
CA GLY A 1047 12.90 2.64 7.95
C GLY A 1047 13.81 3.43 7.01
N HIS A 1048 13.18 4.01 5.98
CA HIS A 1048 13.77 4.60 4.77
C HIS A 1048 14.62 3.64 3.90
N GLY A 1049 15.52 2.86 4.52
CA GLY A 1049 16.19 1.71 3.89
C GLY A 1049 15.34 0.43 3.84
N HIS A 1050 15.88 -0.63 3.23
CA HIS A 1050 15.39 -2.00 3.45
C HIS A 1050 15.69 -2.41 4.89
N ALA A 1051 14.70 -2.96 5.61
CA ALA A 1051 14.88 -3.45 6.97
C ALA A 1051 16.05 -4.46 7.03
N ALA A 1052 16.95 -4.27 7.97
CA ALA A 1052 18.26 -4.94 7.97
C ALA A 1052 18.54 -5.60 9.31
N TYR A 1053 18.97 -6.86 9.29
CA TYR A 1053 19.42 -7.58 10.48
C TYR A 1053 20.87 -8.04 10.29
N ALA A 1054 21.80 -7.40 10.98
CA ALA A 1054 23.22 -7.69 10.86
C ALA A 1054 23.75 -8.44 12.10
N PHE A 1055 24.24 -9.66 11.91
CA PHE A 1055 24.58 -10.62 12.96
C PHE A 1055 26.09 -10.73 13.20
N SER A 1056 26.50 -10.83 14.46
CA SER A 1056 27.86 -11.17 14.87
C SER A 1056 27.82 -12.03 16.15
N PRO A 1057 28.42 -13.24 16.18
CA PRO A 1057 28.92 -13.99 15.03
C PRO A 1057 27.78 -14.40 14.07
N CYS A 1058 28.15 -14.80 12.85
CA CYS A 1058 27.19 -15.42 11.93
C CYS A 1058 26.52 -16.67 12.52
N PRO A 1059 25.23 -16.93 12.24
CA PRO A 1059 24.61 -18.21 12.53
C PRO A 1059 25.32 -19.36 11.79
N GLU A 1060 25.31 -20.57 12.34
CA GLU A 1060 25.78 -21.76 11.62
C GLU A 1060 24.67 -22.34 10.72
N GLY A 1061 24.97 -22.65 9.44
CA GLY A 1061 24.14 -23.63 8.70
C GLY A 1061 23.81 -23.42 7.22
N ARG A 1062 24.10 -22.28 6.56
CA ARG A 1062 23.99 -22.15 5.09
C ARG A 1062 24.73 -20.92 4.54
N GLU A 1063 24.86 -20.83 3.21
CA GLU A 1063 25.34 -19.62 2.51
C GLU A 1063 24.24 -18.55 2.52
N TRP A 1064 24.58 -17.35 3.02
CA TRP A 1064 23.63 -16.26 3.26
C TRP A 1064 23.34 -15.48 1.97
N SER A 1065 22.14 -15.68 1.40
CA SER A 1065 21.67 -15.04 0.17
C SER A 1065 20.35 -14.27 0.32
N GLU A 1066 19.86 -14.10 1.55
CA GLU A 1066 18.69 -13.26 1.85
C GLU A 1066 19.12 -11.78 1.89
N PRO A 1067 18.45 -10.87 1.16
CA PRO A 1067 18.93 -9.50 0.94
C PRO A 1067 18.85 -8.60 2.18
N ASP A 1068 18.13 -9.02 3.22
CA ASP A 1068 17.86 -8.25 4.45
C ASP A 1068 18.62 -8.79 5.68
N ILE A 1069 19.43 -9.86 5.52
CA ILE A 1069 20.23 -10.49 6.57
C ILE A 1069 21.72 -10.37 6.26
N PHE A 1070 22.45 -9.71 7.16
CA PHE A 1070 23.86 -9.39 7.02
C PHE A 1070 24.70 -10.08 8.09
N CYS A 1071 25.97 -10.29 7.79
CA CYS A 1071 26.83 -11.19 8.54
C CYS A 1071 28.24 -10.62 8.60
N ALA A 1072 28.84 -10.60 9.80
CA ALA A 1072 30.18 -10.04 10.05
C ALA A 1072 31.29 -10.68 9.21
#